data_AF-A0AAU9WDW9-F1
#
_entry.id   AF-A0AAU9WDW9-F1
#
_cell.length_a   1.000
_cell.length_b   1.000
_cell.length_c   1.000
_cell.angle_alpha   90.00
_cell.angle_beta   90.00
_cell.angle_gamma   90.00
#
_symmetry.space_group_name_H-M   'P 1'
#
loop_
_entity.id
_entity.type
_entity.pdbx_description
1 polymer ?
#
loop_
_entity_poly.entity_id
_entity_poly.type
_entity_poly.pdbx_seq_one_letter_code
_entity_poly.pdbx_strand_id
1 'polypeptide(L)'
;MPGKCKFQDAWLSNPQYNKWIERGSSSSEAKCKACKKTFAPCSSGAGDIRNYVASNETLAAEVLWALKVILSHYSYKSCEDIPELFKRMFPDSQIASKFSCGEKKCAYLACFGIAPYFQRKLTDEVTKLELFVLLFDESHNKVTQTKQMDLHVRFWDAKNSRVQTRYLTSVFLGHATADDLLEKIVSYLDSIKIQKSNILQLSMDGPNVNWKLHELFQELISEVDENAPILVNVGSCGLHIVHNAFKAGSKASTWSIQEVLSSLHWLFVDSPARREDYTEITSSVVFPIKYCKHRWLENLPVVVRAQEIWKEVTFYVTTVQRSSKYSVPTSKSYKTIRDSTQDPLMPLKFAAFESVAKQLQPFLGASSAVKLLKIDFKKRENCLDVEKLDVGFVAATKLKELQAAKKISDRQTYEFRKEFQSFLTATVGKLIEKTPIAYSLARNLCCLDPIHIVTEKEASCARFKIVLKKLVECKRVDIHDCDILLSQYSEFTERATQVHKSEFEDFDFTDQRLDAFLQKHIGLVGSLSKLWDVVKFLLCLSHGQASVERGFSVNRQLMIENMKETTFVAQRTIHDHILSIDGFHKLVISNELLTSAKAGRQRYHAHLEEQRQLAKNVAKSHKRKSVDEAKADFRRKKKRLETEITTLQFDADKLAKEAEVKRQLVLLTESNALRNAAKEKKIELENLNKELEECDK
;
A
#
# COMPACT_ATOMS: atom_id res chain seq x y z
N MET A 1 27.36 -58.68 -26.48
CA MET A 1 26.48 -59.14 -25.37
C MET A 1 26.81 -58.30 -24.14
N PRO A 2 25.90 -57.47 -23.60
CA PRO A 2 26.17 -56.77 -22.36
C PRO A 2 26.04 -57.75 -21.18
N GLY A 3 27.13 -57.89 -20.42
CA GLY A 3 27.23 -58.79 -19.27
C GLY A 3 26.27 -58.40 -18.15
N LYS A 4 25.66 -59.41 -17.51
CA LYS A 4 24.81 -59.25 -16.32
C LYS A 4 25.63 -58.73 -15.14
N CYS A 5 25.59 -57.42 -14.88
CA CYS A 5 26.22 -56.81 -13.71
C CYS A 5 25.46 -57.14 -12.41
N LYS A 6 26.20 -57.50 -11.35
CA LYS A 6 25.70 -57.82 -10.00
C LYS A 6 26.06 -56.71 -9.00
N PHE A 7 25.29 -56.58 -7.93
CA PHE A 7 25.60 -55.72 -6.79
C PHE A 7 26.98 -56.07 -6.22
N GLN A 8 27.82 -55.05 -5.96
CA GLN A 8 29.15 -55.27 -5.38
C GLN A 8 29.17 -54.97 -3.89
N ASP A 9 29.57 -55.95 -3.08
CA ASP A 9 29.62 -55.80 -1.62
C ASP A 9 30.62 -54.77 -1.13
N ALA A 10 31.64 -54.46 -1.95
CA ALA A 10 32.58 -53.37 -1.69
C ALA A 10 31.88 -52.00 -1.53
N TRP A 11 30.66 -51.81 -2.05
CA TRP A 11 29.88 -50.59 -1.85
C TRP A 11 29.36 -50.43 -0.42
N LEU A 12 29.17 -51.53 0.31
CA LEU A 12 28.75 -51.49 1.72
C LEU A 12 29.91 -51.14 2.66
N SER A 13 31.14 -51.39 2.22
CA SER A 13 32.37 -51.06 2.96
C SER A 13 32.88 -49.65 2.64
N ASN A 14 32.47 -49.06 1.51
CA ASN A 14 32.92 -47.75 1.07
C ASN A 14 32.13 -46.62 1.77
N PRO A 15 32.80 -45.69 2.49
CA PRO A 15 32.14 -44.61 3.22
C PRO A 15 31.26 -43.68 2.36
N GLN A 16 31.49 -43.64 1.04
CA GLN A 16 30.73 -42.82 0.09
C GLN A 16 29.38 -43.46 -0.29
N TYR A 17 29.28 -44.80 -0.29
CA TYR A 17 28.10 -45.51 -0.76
C TYR A 17 27.29 -46.12 0.40
N ASN A 18 27.94 -46.58 1.49
CA ASN A 18 27.25 -47.25 2.60
C ASN A 18 26.24 -46.36 3.34
N LYS A 19 26.40 -45.03 3.23
CA LYS A 19 25.54 -44.03 3.88
C LYS A 19 24.12 -44.05 3.34
N TRP A 20 23.93 -44.45 2.07
CA TRP A 20 22.64 -44.34 1.41
C TRP A 20 22.26 -45.53 0.52
N ILE A 21 23.17 -46.49 0.25
CA ILE A 21 22.85 -47.75 -0.43
C ILE A 21 22.76 -48.92 0.56
N GLU A 22 21.76 -49.78 0.35
CA GLU A 22 21.67 -51.12 0.93
C GLU A 22 21.38 -52.16 -0.16
N ARG A 23 21.61 -53.43 0.16
CA ARG A 23 21.42 -54.54 -0.78
C ARG A 23 19.93 -54.73 -1.07
N GLY A 24 19.57 -54.91 -2.34
CA GLY A 24 18.20 -55.19 -2.77
C GLY A 24 17.80 -56.66 -2.58
N SER A 25 16.57 -56.99 -2.99
CA SER A 25 15.97 -58.32 -2.92
C SER A 25 16.63 -59.36 -3.82
N SER A 26 17.32 -58.93 -4.88
CA SER A 26 18.05 -59.79 -5.80
C SER A 26 19.50 -59.36 -5.98
N SER A 27 20.36 -60.28 -6.43
CA SER A 27 21.80 -60.02 -6.66
C SER A 27 22.13 -58.93 -7.70
N SER A 28 21.11 -58.40 -8.39
CA SER A 28 21.20 -57.36 -9.42
C SER A 28 20.49 -56.06 -9.01
N GLU A 29 20.07 -55.92 -7.76
CA GLU A 29 19.31 -54.77 -7.26
C GLU A 29 20.00 -54.11 -6.07
N ALA A 30 20.01 -52.77 -6.08
CA ALA A 30 20.38 -51.93 -4.95
C ALA A 30 19.14 -51.17 -4.45
N LYS A 31 19.11 -50.82 -3.17
CA LYS A 31 18.01 -50.06 -2.56
C LYS A 31 18.55 -48.81 -1.88
N CYS A 32 17.86 -47.68 -2.06
CA CYS A 32 18.22 -46.43 -1.40
C CYS A 32 17.68 -46.41 0.04
N LYS A 33 18.55 -46.22 1.04
CA LYS A 33 18.18 -46.13 2.46
C LYS A 33 17.26 -44.94 2.75
N ALA A 34 17.40 -43.83 2.00
CA ALA A 34 16.67 -42.58 2.21
C ALA A 34 15.26 -42.59 1.60
N CYS A 35 15.09 -43.02 0.35
CA CYS A 35 13.79 -43.00 -0.34
C CYS A 35 13.15 -44.38 -0.53
N LYS A 36 13.82 -45.45 -0.08
CA LYS A 36 13.38 -46.86 -0.11
C LYS A 36 13.11 -47.44 -1.51
N LYS A 37 13.45 -46.73 -2.58
CA LYS A 37 13.32 -47.22 -3.97
C LYS A 37 14.44 -48.21 -4.32
N THR A 38 14.05 -49.27 -5.03
CA THR A 38 14.95 -50.29 -5.60
C THR A 38 15.35 -49.88 -7.02
N PHE A 39 16.61 -50.05 -7.39
CA PHE A 39 17.13 -49.74 -8.72
C PHE A 39 18.21 -50.74 -9.16
N ALA A 40 18.29 -50.98 -10.47
CA ALA A 40 19.33 -51.80 -11.07
C ALA A 40 20.62 -50.96 -11.23
N PRO A 41 21.79 -51.43 -10.79
CA PRO A 41 23.04 -50.66 -10.89
C PRO A 41 23.49 -50.34 -12.34
N CYS A 42 22.87 -50.96 -13.35
CA CYS A 42 23.30 -50.89 -14.74
C CYS A 42 22.68 -49.72 -15.55
N SER A 43 21.98 -48.76 -14.93
CA SER A 43 21.38 -47.62 -15.64
C SER A 43 21.61 -46.25 -15.00
N SER A 44 22.48 -46.12 -14.00
CA SER A 44 22.91 -44.80 -13.49
C SER A 44 24.23 -44.96 -12.72
N GLY A 45 25.34 -44.58 -13.37
CA GLY A 45 26.66 -44.68 -12.76
C GLY A 45 26.80 -43.75 -11.57
N ALA A 46 27.78 -43.99 -10.68
CA ALA A 46 28.15 -43.05 -9.63
C ALA A 46 28.43 -41.61 -10.14
N GLY A 47 28.71 -41.46 -11.45
CA GLY A 47 28.77 -40.18 -12.15
C GLY A 47 27.44 -39.43 -12.24
N ASP A 48 26.30 -40.09 -12.48
CA ASP A 48 24.99 -39.44 -12.57
C ASP A 48 24.52 -38.90 -11.21
N ILE A 49 24.84 -39.61 -10.14
CA ILE A 49 24.50 -39.19 -8.77
C ILE A 49 25.38 -38.03 -8.33
N ARG A 50 26.69 -38.08 -8.60
CA ARG A 50 27.60 -36.94 -8.36
C ARG A 50 27.20 -35.71 -9.19
N ASN A 51 26.80 -35.91 -10.45
CA ASN A 51 26.31 -34.83 -11.31
C ASN A 51 24.98 -34.24 -10.83
N TYR A 52 24.05 -35.08 -10.34
CA TYR A 52 22.78 -34.63 -9.78
C TYR A 52 22.98 -33.83 -8.48
N VAL A 53 23.83 -34.32 -7.57
CA VAL A 53 24.15 -33.61 -6.31
C VAL A 53 24.87 -32.29 -6.61
N ALA A 54 25.90 -32.29 -7.47
CA ALA A 54 26.59 -31.08 -7.88
C ALA A 54 25.66 -30.08 -8.62
N SER A 55 24.67 -30.57 -9.36
CA SER A 55 23.66 -29.72 -10.01
C SER A 55 22.73 -29.05 -8.99
N ASN A 56 22.35 -29.73 -7.90
CA ASN A 56 21.57 -29.14 -6.82
C ASN A 56 22.38 -28.10 -6.04
N GLU A 57 23.65 -28.37 -5.75
CA GLU A 57 24.54 -27.43 -5.07
C GLU A 57 24.79 -26.18 -5.93
N THR A 58 24.97 -26.36 -7.24
CA THR A 58 25.10 -25.24 -8.18
C THR A 58 23.82 -24.40 -8.19
N LEU A 59 22.65 -25.03 -8.31
CA LEU A 59 21.38 -24.29 -8.29
C LEU A 59 21.15 -23.59 -6.95
N ALA A 60 21.54 -24.20 -5.83
CA ALA A 60 21.46 -23.57 -4.52
C ALA A 60 22.31 -22.29 -4.48
N ALA A 61 23.53 -22.32 -5.02
CA ALA A 61 24.37 -21.13 -5.14
C ALA A 61 23.73 -20.06 -6.04
N GLU A 62 23.09 -20.45 -7.14
CA GLU A 62 22.38 -19.51 -8.04
C GLU A 62 21.15 -18.89 -7.37
N VAL A 63 20.43 -19.65 -6.53
CA VAL A 63 19.32 -19.13 -5.72
C VAL A 63 19.83 -18.12 -4.70
N LEU A 64 20.92 -18.43 -3.99
CA LEU A 64 21.55 -17.51 -3.04
C LEU A 64 22.02 -16.22 -3.74
N TRP A 65 22.60 -16.34 -4.93
CA TRP A 65 22.99 -15.18 -5.73
C TRP A 65 21.78 -14.32 -6.14
N ALA A 66 20.72 -14.94 -6.65
CA ALA A 66 19.50 -14.22 -7.02
C ALA A 66 18.87 -13.49 -5.82
N LEU A 67 18.85 -14.12 -4.65
CA LEU A 67 18.41 -13.47 -3.41
C LEU A 67 19.31 -12.29 -3.04
N LYS A 68 20.64 -12.43 -3.13
CA LYS A 68 21.59 -11.34 -2.88
C LYS A 68 21.35 -10.16 -3.81
N VAL A 69 21.15 -10.40 -5.10
CA VAL A 69 20.85 -9.37 -6.11
C VAL A 69 19.62 -8.57 -5.70
N ILE A 70 18.54 -9.24 -5.28
CA ILE A 70 17.29 -8.59 -4.89
C ILE A 70 17.43 -7.83 -3.58
N LEU A 71 17.95 -8.49 -2.53
CA LEU A 71 18.07 -7.93 -1.19
C LEU A 71 19.08 -6.77 -1.11
N SER A 72 20.00 -6.68 -2.07
CA SER A 72 20.97 -5.58 -2.18
C SER A 72 20.63 -4.58 -3.29
N HIS A 73 19.42 -4.67 -3.87
CA HIS A 73 18.93 -3.76 -4.91
C HIS A 73 19.85 -3.67 -6.14
N TYR A 74 20.52 -4.76 -6.50
CA TYR A 74 21.33 -4.82 -7.72
C TYR A 74 20.43 -4.96 -8.95
N SER A 75 20.81 -4.28 -10.03
CA SER A 75 20.18 -4.50 -11.33
C SER A 75 20.47 -5.91 -11.82
N TYR A 76 19.51 -6.60 -12.44
CA TYR A 76 19.78 -7.89 -13.09
C TYR A 76 20.89 -7.80 -14.14
N LYS A 77 21.09 -6.62 -14.75
CA LYS A 77 22.18 -6.39 -15.70
C LYS A 77 23.56 -6.54 -15.07
N SER A 78 23.69 -6.33 -13.76
CA SER A 78 24.95 -6.60 -13.03
C SER A 78 25.30 -8.09 -12.95
N CYS A 79 24.44 -8.99 -13.44
CA CYS A 79 24.71 -10.42 -13.48
C CYS A 79 25.32 -10.88 -14.82
N GLU A 80 25.52 -10.00 -15.81
CA GLU A 80 25.89 -10.40 -17.18
C GLU A 80 27.22 -11.19 -17.26
N ASP A 81 28.23 -10.77 -16.50
CA ASP A 81 29.59 -11.32 -16.48
C ASP A 81 29.93 -12.11 -15.20
N ILE A 82 28.97 -12.23 -14.28
CA ILE A 82 29.15 -12.95 -13.00
C ILE A 82 29.54 -14.42 -13.18
N PRO A 83 28.95 -15.20 -14.11
CA PRO A 83 29.37 -16.59 -14.30
C PRO A 83 30.85 -16.72 -14.66
N GLU A 84 31.36 -15.85 -15.54
CA GLU A 84 32.76 -15.82 -15.96
C GLU A 84 33.66 -15.32 -14.82
N LEU A 85 33.22 -14.31 -14.09
CA LEU A 85 33.93 -13.78 -12.91
C LEU A 85 34.12 -14.87 -11.85
N PHE A 86 33.07 -15.60 -11.49
CA PHE A 86 33.14 -16.65 -10.46
C PHE A 86 34.06 -17.80 -10.87
N LYS A 87 34.03 -18.22 -12.14
CA LYS A 87 34.99 -19.22 -12.67
C LYS A 87 36.44 -18.78 -12.51
N ARG A 88 36.71 -17.48 -12.66
CA ARG A 88 38.07 -16.91 -12.53
C ARG A 88 38.48 -16.68 -11.08
N MET A 89 37.55 -16.28 -10.21
CA MET A 89 37.80 -16.10 -8.78
C MET A 89 38.00 -17.42 -8.03
N PHE A 90 37.28 -18.47 -8.44
CA PHE A 90 37.24 -19.78 -7.76
C PHE A 90 37.51 -20.92 -8.75
N PRO A 91 38.72 -21.01 -9.34
CA PRO A 91 39.03 -21.96 -10.40
C PRO A 91 38.99 -23.44 -9.95
N ASP A 92 39.10 -23.69 -8.65
CA ASP A 92 39.05 -25.01 -8.00
C ASP A 92 37.62 -25.45 -7.63
N SER A 93 36.64 -24.54 -7.68
CA SER A 93 35.26 -24.82 -7.27
C SER A 93 34.42 -25.44 -8.39
N GLN A 94 33.94 -26.67 -8.15
CA GLN A 94 33.00 -27.32 -9.07
C GLN A 94 31.69 -26.54 -9.22
N ILE A 95 31.24 -25.87 -8.16
CA ILE A 95 30.05 -25.01 -8.18
C ILE A 95 30.29 -23.81 -9.09
N ALA A 96 31.42 -23.10 -8.91
CA ALA A 96 31.75 -21.94 -9.73
C ALA A 96 31.93 -22.31 -11.21
N SER A 97 32.56 -23.47 -11.49
CA SER A 97 32.73 -23.98 -12.86
C SER A 97 31.41 -24.19 -13.62
N LYS A 98 30.34 -24.56 -12.90
CA LYS A 98 29.01 -24.86 -13.44
C LYS A 98 28.00 -23.72 -13.25
N PHE A 99 28.34 -22.69 -12.49
CA PHE A 99 27.48 -21.54 -12.25
C PHE A 99 27.16 -20.84 -13.57
N SER A 100 25.87 -20.57 -13.82
CA SER A 100 25.42 -20.00 -15.09
C SER A 100 24.37 -18.91 -14.92
N CYS A 101 24.24 -18.34 -13.71
CA CYS A 101 23.22 -17.35 -13.37
C CYS A 101 23.56 -15.95 -13.89
N GLY A 102 23.43 -15.77 -15.20
CA GLY A 102 23.47 -14.47 -15.85
C GLY A 102 22.17 -13.65 -15.68
N GLU A 103 22.09 -12.46 -16.28
CA GLU A 103 20.94 -11.53 -16.20
C GLU A 103 19.58 -12.23 -16.32
N LYS A 104 19.33 -12.91 -17.45
CA LYS A 104 18.04 -13.57 -17.73
C LYS A 104 17.73 -14.66 -16.73
N LYS A 105 18.74 -15.44 -16.33
CA LYS A 105 18.59 -16.54 -15.37
C LYS A 105 18.29 -16.03 -13.98
N CYS A 106 18.98 -14.99 -13.54
CA CYS A 106 18.69 -14.31 -12.29
C CYS A 106 17.24 -13.79 -12.26
N ALA A 107 16.81 -13.11 -13.34
CA ALA A 107 15.46 -12.57 -13.44
C ALA A 107 14.37 -13.66 -13.40
N TYR A 108 14.50 -14.73 -14.20
CA TYR A 108 13.48 -15.78 -14.17
C TYR A 108 13.52 -16.63 -12.89
N LEU A 109 14.70 -16.84 -12.29
CA LEU A 109 14.81 -17.53 -11.01
C LEU A 109 14.09 -16.74 -9.93
N ALA A 110 14.28 -15.43 -9.86
CA ALA A 110 13.58 -14.55 -8.94
C ALA A 110 12.06 -14.61 -9.15
N CYS A 111 11.59 -14.27 -10.35
CA CYS A 111 10.18 -14.04 -10.63
C CYS A 111 9.34 -15.33 -10.77
N PHE A 112 9.92 -16.42 -11.28
CA PHE A 112 9.19 -17.64 -11.61
C PHE A 112 9.63 -18.86 -10.79
N GLY A 113 10.76 -18.78 -10.10
CA GLY A 113 11.28 -19.84 -9.23
C GLY A 113 11.06 -19.57 -7.75
N ILE A 114 11.75 -18.56 -7.22
CA ILE A 114 11.86 -18.24 -5.80
C ILE A 114 10.60 -17.57 -5.28
N ALA A 115 10.17 -16.46 -5.89
CA ALA A 115 9.00 -15.72 -5.40
C ALA A 115 7.72 -16.58 -5.39
N PRO A 116 7.41 -17.40 -6.42
CA PRO A 116 6.24 -18.28 -6.36
C PRO A 116 6.30 -19.35 -5.26
N TYR A 117 7.50 -19.78 -4.85
CA TYR A 117 7.66 -20.70 -3.73
C TYR A 117 7.33 -20.01 -2.41
N PHE A 118 7.89 -18.82 -2.17
CA PHE A 118 7.59 -18.04 -0.95
C PHE A 118 6.14 -17.59 -0.88
N GLN A 119 5.57 -17.19 -2.02
CA GLN A 119 4.15 -16.85 -2.12
C GLN A 119 3.29 -18.04 -1.71
N ARG A 120 3.55 -19.21 -2.30
CA ARG A 120 2.82 -20.45 -2.00
C ARG A 120 2.91 -20.83 -0.52
N LYS A 121 4.11 -20.71 0.06
CA LYS A 121 4.33 -21.00 1.48
C LYS A 121 3.45 -20.11 2.38
N LEU A 122 3.28 -18.84 2.03
CA LEU A 122 2.38 -17.93 2.74
C LEU A 122 0.91 -18.25 2.46
N THR A 123 0.51 -18.46 1.21
CA THR A 123 -0.89 -18.74 0.87
C THR A 123 -1.37 -20.06 1.46
N ASP A 124 -0.53 -21.10 1.48
CA ASP A 124 -0.85 -22.40 2.08
C ASP A 124 -1.02 -22.32 3.61
N GLU A 125 -0.40 -21.32 4.24
CA GLU A 125 -0.58 -21.01 5.67
C GLU A 125 -1.87 -20.22 5.88
N VAL A 126 -2.06 -19.15 5.10
CA VAL A 126 -3.23 -18.26 5.22
C VAL A 126 -4.54 -18.98 4.92
N THR A 127 -4.55 -19.86 3.92
CA THR A 127 -5.74 -20.65 3.55
C THR A 127 -6.18 -21.64 4.62
N LYS A 128 -5.31 -22.00 5.56
CA LYS A 128 -5.62 -22.85 6.72
C LYS A 128 -6.06 -22.05 7.94
N LEU A 129 -5.96 -20.72 7.90
CA LEU A 129 -6.38 -19.88 9.01
C LEU A 129 -7.90 -19.81 9.06
N GLU A 130 -8.44 -20.01 10.25
CA GLU A 130 -9.85 -19.78 10.55
C GLU A 130 -10.17 -18.29 10.60
N LEU A 131 -9.22 -17.47 11.08
CA LEU A 131 -9.40 -16.02 11.23
C LEU A 131 -8.11 -15.25 10.94
N PHE A 132 -8.23 -14.17 10.17
CA PHE A 132 -7.15 -13.21 9.94
C PHE A 132 -7.70 -11.82 9.56
N VAL A 133 -6.86 -10.80 9.67
CA VAL A 133 -7.18 -9.43 9.25
C VAL A 133 -6.56 -9.17 7.88
N LEU A 134 -7.37 -8.71 6.92
CA LEU A 134 -6.89 -8.22 5.64
C LEU A 134 -6.65 -6.72 5.76
N LEU A 135 -5.44 -6.27 5.45
CA LEU A 135 -5.10 -4.86 5.41
C LEU A 135 -4.87 -4.46 3.96
N PHE A 136 -5.35 -3.28 3.60
CA PHE A 136 -5.02 -2.69 2.31
C PHE A 136 -4.84 -1.19 2.45
N ASP A 137 -4.00 -0.65 1.57
CA ASP A 137 -3.83 0.78 1.40
C ASP A 137 -3.46 1.06 -0.06
N GLU A 138 -3.80 2.24 -0.54
CA GLU A 138 -3.54 2.68 -1.91
C GLU A 138 -2.45 3.73 -1.92
N SER A 139 -1.51 3.60 -2.85
CA SER A 139 -0.51 4.62 -3.12
C SER A 139 -0.41 4.91 -4.62
N HIS A 140 -0.05 6.13 -4.97
CA HIS A 140 0.29 6.45 -6.34
C HIS A 140 1.73 5.99 -6.62
N ASN A 141 1.87 5.04 -7.55
CA ASN A 141 3.17 4.59 -8.01
C ASN A 141 3.72 5.60 -9.04
N LYS A 142 4.75 6.33 -8.64
CA LYS A 142 5.35 7.41 -9.45
C LYS A 142 6.10 6.92 -10.68
N VAL A 143 6.49 5.64 -10.70
CA VAL A 143 7.24 5.06 -11.82
C VAL A 143 6.28 4.55 -12.88
N THR A 144 5.30 3.75 -12.49
CA THR A 144 4.31 3.20 -13.42
C THR A 144 3.20 4.18 -13.77
N GLN A 145 3.10 5.30 -13.04
CA GLN A 145 2.00 6.28 -13.13
C GLN A 145 0.62 5.66 -12.89
N THR A 146 0.55 4.53 -12.17
CA THR A 146 -0.69 3.83 -11.82
C THR A 146 -0.97 3.95 -10.33
N LYS A 147 -2.21 3.67 -9.92
CA LYS A 147 -2.50 3.40 -8.52
C LYS A 147 -2.02 2.00 -8.19
N GLN A 148 -1.42 1.84 -7.02
CA GLN A 148 -0.96 0.58 -6.48
C GLN A 148 -1.68 0.35 -5.16
N MET A 149 -2.39 -0.77 -5.06
CA MET A 149 -3.02 -1.24 -3.82
C MET A 149 -2.20 -2.41 -3.28
N ASP A 150 -1.64 -2.24 -2.08
CA ASP A 150 -0.94 -3.31 -1.39
C ASP A 150 -1.90 -4.07 -0.49
N LEU A 151 -1.89 -5.39 -0.60
CA LEU A 151 -2.64 -6.29 0.26
C LEU A 151 -1.69 -6.95 1.26
N HIS A 152 -2.06 -6.90 2.54
CA HIS A 152 -1.34 -7.54 3.62
C HIS A 152 -2.29 -8.40 4.44
N VAL A 153 -1.76 -9.45 5.04
CA VAL A 153 -2.48 -10.32 5.97
C VAL A 153 -1.87 -10.19 7.36
N ARG A 154 -2.70 -10.02 8.38
CA ARG A 154 -2.29 -10.04 9.78
C ARG A 154 -2.98 -11.17 10.52
N PHE A 155 -2.19 -12.03 11.15
CA PHE A 155 -2.67 -13.26 11.75
C PHE A 155 -1.79 -13.70 12.91
N TRP A 156 -2.29 -14.65 13.69
CA TRP A 156 -1.52 -15.32 14.73
C TRP A 156 -0.60 -16.38 14.11
N ASP A 157 0.71 -16.14 14.16
CA ASP A 157 1.70 -17.12 13.75
C ASP A 157 1.93 -18.11 14.89
N ALA A 158 1.33 -19.30 14.77
CA ALA A 158 1.44 -20.36 15.76
C ALA A 158 2.88 -20.88 15.92
N LYS A 159 3.74 -20.77 14.90
CA LYS A 159 5.13 -21.28 14.95
C LYS A 159 6.01 -20.39 15.83
N ASN A 160 5.78 -19.08 15.76
CA ASN A 160 6.55 -18.09 16.51
C ASN A 160 5.79 -17.49 17.70
N SER A 161 4.57 -17.99 17.97
CA SER A 161 3.67 -17.54 19.04
C SER A 161 3.52 -16.02 19.11
N ARG A 162 3.31 -15.38 17.96
CA ARG A 162 3.18 -13.91 17.86
C ARG A 162 2.27 -13.50 16.72
N VAL A 163 1.70 -12.31 16.81
CA VAL A 163 0.99 -11.69 15.69
C VAL A 163 2.02 -11.25 14.65
N GLN A 164 1.80 -11.68 13.41
CA GLN A 164 2.61 -11.30 12.27
C GLN A 164 1.75 -10.57 11.23
N THR A 165 2.35 -9.60 10.53
CA THR A 165 1.76 -8.99 9.33
C THR A 165 2.67 -9.29 8.16
N ARG A 166 2.11 -9.84 7.08
CA ARG A 166 2.83 -10.30 5.89
C ARG A 166 2.25 -9.68 4.64
N TYR A 167 3.11 -9.30 3.71
CA TYR A 167 2.70 -8.84 2.38
C TYR A 167 2.13 -10.02 1.57
N LEU A 168 0.93 -9.83 1.02
CA LEU A 168 0.30 -10.80 0.12
C LEU A 168 0.63 -10.49 -1.33
N THR A 169 0.30 -9.29 -1.80
CA THR A 169 0.51 -8.88 -3.20
C THR A 169 0.35 -7.36 -3.35
N SER A 170 0.69 -6.85 -4.52
CA SER A 170 0.36 -5.51 -4.98
C SER A 170 -0.48 -5.64 -6.24
N VAL A 171 -1.58 -4.90 -6.28
CA VAL A 171 -2.47 -4.79 -7.44
C VAL A 171 -2.31 -3.41 -8.05
N PHE A 172 -2.25 -3.34 -9.37
CA PHE A 172 -2.13 -2.08 -10.10
C PHE A 172 -3.47 -1.72 -10.77
N LEU A 173 -3.84 -0.45 -10.63
CA LEU A 173 -5.17 0.07 -10.90
C LEU A 173 -5.06 1.38 -11.71
N GLY A 174 -5.96 1.56 -12.67
CA GLY A 174 -6.19 2.86 -13.31
C GLY A 174 -7.16 3.71 -12.50
N HIS A 175 -8.37 3.17 -12.31
CA HIS A 175 -9.40 3.71 -11.42
C HIS A 175 -9.43 2.95 -10.09
N ALA A 176 -9.91 3.61 -9.04
CA ALA A 176 -10.11 2.97 -7.75
C ALA A 176 -11.37 3.54 -7.08
N THR A 177 -12.51 3.22 -7.68
CA THR A 177 -13.81 3.27 -7.01
C THR A 177 -13.94 2.09 -6.05
N ALA A 178 -14.97 2.09 -5.20
CA ALA A 178 -15.19 1.00 -4.26
C ALA A 178 -15.38 -0.35 -4.98
N ASP A 179 -16.09 -0.34 -6.11
CA ASP A 179 -16.30 -1.51 -6.96
C ASP A 179 -15.00 -2.00 -7.63
N ASP A 180 -14.17 -1.09 -8.15
CA ASP A 180 -12.86 -1.44 -8.72
C ASP A 180 -11.97 -2.14 -7.67
N LEU A 181 -11.95 -1.60 -6.45
CA LEU A 181 -11.18 -2.17 -5.34
C LEU A 181 -11.73 -3.55 -4.95
N LEU A 182 -13.05 -3.67 -4.84
CA LEU A 182 -13.73 -4.93 -4.52
C LEU A 182 -13.39 -6.01 -5.54
N GLU A 183 -13.56 -5.72 -6.83
CA GLU A 183 -13.29 -6.65 -7.93
C GLU A 183 -11.86 -7.20 -7.84
N LYS A 184 -10.86 -6.32 -7.64
CA LYS A 184 -9.47 -6.75 -7.57
C LYS A 184 -9.13 -7.53 -6.32
N ILE A 185 -9.64 -7.12 -5.16
CA ILE A 185 -9.44 -7.86 -3.91
C ILE A 185 -10.05 -9.25 -4.06
N VAL A 186 -11.31 -9.34 -4.49
CA VAL A 186 -12.03 -10.61 -4.67
C VAL A 186 -11.34 -11.50 -5.68
N SER A 187 -10.98 -10.98 -6.85
CA SER A 187 -10.26 -11.73 -7.89
C SER A 187 -8.96 -12.33 -7.35
N TYR A 188 -8.20 -11.56 -6.57
CA TYR A 188 -6.97 -12.06 -5.96
C TYR A 188 -7.26 -13.13 -4.90
N LEU A 189 -8.19 -12.88 -3.97
CA LEU A 189 -8.56 -13.83 -2.92
C LEU A 189 -9.07 -15.16 -3.49
N ASP A 190 -9.84 -15.12 -4.57
CA ASP A 190 -10.32 -16.30 -5.29
C ASP A 190 -9.19 -17.07 -5.97
N SER A 191 -8.22 -16.36 -6.56
CA SER A 191 -7.04 -16.98 -7.19
C SER A 191 -6.19 -17.80 -6.22
N ILE A 192 -6.19 -17.42 -4.94
CA ILE A 192 -5.48 -18.13 -3.85
C ILE A 192 -6.43 -18.95 -2.96
N LYS A 193 -7.71 -19.06 -3.34
CA LYS A 193 -8.74 -19.87 -2.67
C LYS A 193 -8.93 -19.53 -1.19
N ILE A 194 -8.87 -18.25 -0.85
CA ILE A 194 -9.18 -17.80 0.51
C ILE A 194 -10.70 -17.77 0.72
N GLN A 195 -11.15 -18.34 1.84
CA GLN A 195 -12.53 -18.21 2.27
C GLN A 195 -12.78 -16.82 2.88
N LYS A 196 -13.66 -16.04 2.26
CA LYS A 196 -13.90 -14.63 2.64
C LYS A 196 -14.53 -14.48 4.04
N SER A 197 -15.30 -15.47 4.50
CA SER A 197 -15.87 -15.50 5.86
C SER A 197 -14.80 -15.57 6.96
N ASN A 198 -13.60 -16.06 6.65
CA ASN A 198 -12.47 -16.14 7.59
C ASN A 198 -11.78 -14.78 7.79
N ILE A 199 -12.13 -13.77 6.97
CA ILE A 199 -11.63 -12.40 7.17
C ILE A 199 -12.35 -11.82 8.39
N LEU A 200 -11.61 -11.60 9.47
CA LEU A 200 -12.10 -11.02 10.72
C LEU A 200 -12.40 -9.53 10.56
N GLN A 201 -11.52 -8.80 9.88
CA GLN A 201 -11.57 -7.35 9.72
C GLN A 201 -10.93 -6.95 8.39
N LEU A 202 -11.49 -5.92 7.75
CA LEU A 202 -10.79 -5.09 6.77
C LEU A 202 -10.15 -3.89 7.47
N SER A 203 -8.81 -3.88 7.58
CA SER A 203 -8.08 -2.74 8.14
C SER A 203 -7.73 -1.78 7.00
N MET A 204 -8.13 -0.51 7.15
CA MET A 204 -8.02 0.52 6.12
C MET A 204 -7.83 1.92 6.72
N ASP A 205 -7.47 2.90 5.90
CA ASP A 205 -7.59 4.32 6.24
C ASP A 205 -9.05 4.81 6.12
N GLY A 206 -9.30 6.10 6.30
CA GLY A 206 -10.65 6.64 6.51
C GLY A 206 -11.40 7.32 5.34
N PRO A 207 -11.06 7.19 4.05
CA PRO A 207 -11.80 7.83 2.97
C PRO A 207 -13.15 7.14 2.73
N ASN A 208 -14.12 7.89 2.18
CA ASN A 208 -15.47 7.37 1.94
C ASN A 208 -15.49 6.16 0.99
N VAL A 209 -14.57 6.10 0.03
CA VAL A 209 -14.44 4.96 -0.90
C VAL A 209 -14.15 3.66 -0.15
N ASN A 210 -13.30 3.71 0.88
CA ASN A 210 -12.91 2.53 1.65
C ASN A 210 -14.01 2.08 2.60
N TRP A 211 -14.77 3.02 3.17
CA TRP A 211 -15.99 2.69 3.90
C TRP A 211 -17.04 2.02 3.01
N LYS A 212 -17.23 2.53 1.77
CA LYS A 212 -18.14 1.89 0.83
C LYS A 212 -17.66 0.50 0.42
N LEU A 213 -16.36 0.30 0.21
CA LEU A 213 -15.77 -1.02 -0.02
C LEU A 213 -16.06 -1.98 1.15
N HIS A 214 -15.93 -1.53 2.40
CA HIS A 214 -16.24 -2.36 3.57
C HIS A 214 -17.71 -2.80 3.59
N GLU A 215 -18.65 -1.92 3.24
CA GLU A 215 -20.07 -2.27 3.11
C GLU A 215 -20.29 -3.31 2.01
N LEU A 216 -19.79 -3.06 0.80
CA LEU A 216 -19.93 -3.98 -0.33
C LEU A 216 -19.29 -5.35 -0.06
N PHE A 217 -18.14 -5.37 0.63
CA PHE A 217 -17.47 -6.63 1.00
C PHE A 217 -18.27 -7.41 2.04
N GLN A 218 -18.93 -6.73 2.98
CA GLN A 218 -19.84 -7.38 3.93
C GLN A 218 -21.09 -7.94 3.22
N GLU A 219 -21.66 -7.18 2.28
CA GLU A 219 -22.80 -7.63 1.46
C GLU A 219 -22.43 -8.91 0.69
N LEU A 220 -21.27 -8.93 0.03
CA LEU A 220 -20.75 -10.11 -0.68
C LEU A 220 -20.61 -11.35 0.22
N ILE A 221 -20.18 -11.18 1.47
CA ILE A 221 -20.08 -12.29 2.44
C ILE A 221 -21.49 -12.80 2.80
N SER A 222 -22.42 -11.89 3.05
CA SER A 222 -23.79 -12.21 3.46
C SER A 222 -24.64 -12.82 2.34
N GLU A 223 -24.35 -12.51 1.08
CA GLU A 223 -25.02 -13.10 -0.10
C GLU A 223 -24.75 -14.60 -0.24
N VAL A 224 -23.60 -15.08 0.23
CA VAL A 224 -23.23 -16.50 0.18
C VAL A 224 -23.91 -17.30 1.30
N ASP A 225 -24.02 -16.69 2.49
CA ASP A 225 -24.66 -17.30 3.67
C ASP A 225 -25.22 -16.18 4.57
N GLU A 226 -26.54 -16.15 4.78
CA GLU A 226 -27.20 -15.18 5.66
C GLU A 226 -26.72 -15.32 7.13
N ASN A 227 -26.23 -16.50 7.50
CA ASN A 227 -25.63 -16.77 8.80
C ASN A 227 -24.14 -16.45 8.86
N ALA A 228 -23.55 -15.92 7.78
CA ALA A 228 -22.13 -15.62 7.72
C ALA A 228 -21.68 -14.64 8.81
N PRO A 229 -20.41 -14.75 9.26
CA PRO A 229 -19.81 -13.82 10.20
C PRO A 229 -19.77 -12.38 9.68
N ILE A 230 -19.88 -11.43 10.62
CA ILE A 230 -19.78 -10.00 10.32
C ILE A 230 -18.32 -9.56 10.47
N LEU A 231 -17.88 -8.65 9.61
CA LEU A 231 -16.61 -7.96 9.73
C LEU A 231 -16.56 -7.11 11.00
N VAL A 232 -15.49 -7.27 11.77
CA VAL A 232 -15.28 -6.53 13.00
C VAL A 232 -14.79 -5.12 12.67
N ASN A 233 -15.57 -4.11 13.08
CA ASN A 233 -15.25 -2.70 12.86
C ASN A 233 -14.66 -2.04 14.12
N VAL A 234 -13.37 -1.71 14.07
CA VAL A 234 -12.65 -0.95 15.10
C VAL A 234 -12.29 0.47 14.65
N GLY A 235 -12.92 0.94 13.57
CA GLY A 235 -12.62 2.23 12.95
C GLY A 235 -11.53 2.19 11.89
N SER A 236 -11.14 3.37 11.44
CA SER A 236 -10.08 3.57 10.45
C SER A 236 -8.75 3.94 11.11
N CYS A 237 -7.68 4.04 10.31
CA CYS A 237 -6.34 4.34 10.79
C CYS A 237 -6.24 5.55 11.73
N GLY A 238 -5.84 5.31 12.98
CA GLY A 238 -5.62 6.36 14.00
C GLY A 238 -4.61 7.43 13.58
N LEU A 239 -3.52 7.05 12.90
CA LEU A 239 -2.49 8.00 12.42
C LEU A 239 -3.06 9.00 11.41
N HIS A 240 -3.85 8.51 10.45
CA HIS A 240 -4.52 9.36 9.47
C HIS A 240 -5.51 10.32 10.14
N ILE A 241 -6.20 9.88 11.19
CA ILE A 241 -7.13 10.71 11.97
C ILE A 241 -6.38 11.87 12.62
N VAL A 242 -5.26 11.60 13.31
CA VAL A 242 -4.46 12.65 13.97
C VAL A 242 -3.89 13.64 12.94
N HIS A 243 -3.35 13.16 11.82
CA HIS A 243 -2.88 14.03 10.74
C HIS A 243 -3.99 14.89 10.13
N ASN A 244 -5.16 14.29 9.85
CA ASN A 244 -6.30 15.00 9.29
C ASN A 244 -6.88 16.02 10.28
N ALA A 245 -6.82 15.74 11.58
CA ALA A 245 -7.25 16.66 12.61
C ALA A 245 -6.37 17.91 12.66
N PHE A 246 -5.05 17.73 12.72
CA PHE A 246 -4.13 18.86 12.69
C PHE A 246 -4.24 19.67 11.38
N LYS A 247 -4.45 18.99 10.24
CA LYS A 247 -4.76 19.64 8.96
C LYS A 247 -6.06 20.44 9.02
N ALA A 248 -7.11 19.92 9.64
CA ALA A 248 -8.38 20.63 9.82
C ALA A 248 -8.19 21.88 10.68
N GLY A 249 -7.40 21.78 11.77
CA GLY A 249 -6.92 22.92 12.53
C GLY A 249 -6.26 23.96 11.63
N SER A 250 -5.23 23.57 10.89
CA SER A 250 -4.45 24.51 10.07
C SER A 250 -5.26 25.21 8.99
N LYS A 251 -6.30 24.55 8.47
CA LYS A 251 -7.21 25.17 7.51
C LYS A 251 -8.22 26.11 8.17
N ALA A 252 -8.55 25.89 9.44
CA ALA A 252 -9.41 26.78 10.20
C ALA A 252 -8.69 28.09 10.56
N SER A 253 -7.36 28.08 10.63
CA SER A 253 -6.55 29.30 10.64
C SER A 253 -6.35 29.83 9.21
N THR A 254 -6.46 31.14 9.00
CA THR A 254 -6.18 31.84 7.73
C THR A 254 -4.67 32.03 7.46
N TRP A 255 -3.82 31.33 8.22
CA TRP A 255 -2.39 31.61 8.30
C TRP A 255 -1.57 31.24 7.07
N SER A 256 -2.14 30.47 6.13
CA SER A 256 -1.45 30.00 4.91
C SER A 256 -0.11 29.29 5.14
N ILE A 257 0.16 28.79 6.35
CA ILE A 257 1.45 28.17 6.73
C ILE A 257 1.84 27.03 5.76
N GLN A 258 0.86 26.22 5.34
CA GLN A 258 1.09 25.15 4.36
C GLN A 258 1.72 25.68 3.06
N GLU A 259 1.19 26.80 2.55
CA GLU A 259 1.63 27.40 1.29
C GLU A 259 3.02 28.01 1.43
N VAL A 260 3.29 28.64 2.58
CA VAL A 260 4.61 29.21 2.91
C VAL A 260 5.67 28.12 3.06
N LEU A 261 5.44 27.11 3.92
CA LEU A 261 6.40 26.03 4.15
C LEU A 261 6.67 25.22 2.87
N SER A 262 5.64 24.96 2.06
CA SER A 262 5.81 24.33 0.75
C SER A 262 6.61 25.23 -0.19
N SER A 263 6.32 26.52 -0.24
CA SER A 263 6.99 27.46 -1.14
C SER A 263 8.45 27.71 -0.77
N LEU A 264 8.81 27.64 0.52
CA LEU A 264 10.20 27.75 0.96
C LEU A 264 11.06 26.67 0.29
N HIS A 265 10.61 25.42 0.30
CA HIS A 265 11.33 24.34 -0.36
C HIS A 265 11.42 24.55 -1.89
N TRP A 266 10.30 24.83 -2.55
CA TRP A 266 10.26 25.00 -4.01
C TRP A 266 10.97 26.27 -4.53
N LEU A 267 11.25 27.22 -3.63
CA LEU A 267 12.07 28.39 -3.93
C LEU A 267 13.55 28.02 -4.18
N PHE A 268 14.05 26.93 -3.62
CA PHE A 268 15.47 26.55 -3.74
C PHE A 268 15.70 25.17 -4.35
N VAL A 269 14.69 24.29 -4.36
CA VAL A 269 14.79 22.99 -5.00
C VAL A 269 14.95 23.16 -6.52
N ASP A 270 15.80 22.31 -7.11
CA ASP A 270 16.09 22.30 -8.55
C ASP A 270 16.52 23.67 -9.11
N SER A 271 17.16 24.50 -8.28
CA SER A 271 17.62 25.83 -8.69
C SER A 271 18.99 26.18 -8.11
N PRO A 272 20.07 25.66 -8.73
CA PRO A 272 21.44 25.94 -8.30
C PRO A 272 21.74 27.45 -8.19
N ALA A 273 21.33 28.24 -9.18
CA ALA A 273 21.53 29.70 -9.18
C ALA A 273 20.92 30.38 -7.94
N ARG A 274 19.66 30.04 -7.59
CA ARG A 274 19.00 30.60 -6.40
C ARG A 274 19.68 30.19 -5.09
N ARG A 275 20.31 29.01 -5.06
CA ARG A 275 21.05 28.53 -3.89
C ARG A 275 22.41 29.24 -3.76
N GLU A 276 23.08 29.48 -4.89
CA GLU A 276 24.30 30.28 -4.95
C GLU A 276 24.02 31.71 -4.50
N ASP A 277 23.03 32.39 -5.08
CA ASP A 277 22.60 33.74 -4.70
C ASP A 277 22.25 33.82 -3.21
N TYR A 278 21.48 32.86 -2.68
CA TYR A 278 21.14 32.81 -1.27
C TYR A 278 22.37 32.69 -0.37
N THR A 279 23.30 31.81 -0.73
CA THR A 279 24.52 31.59 0.06
C THR A 279 25.42 32.83 0.00
N GLU A 280 25.56 33.45 -1.16
CA GLU A 280 26.33 34.68 -1.33
C GLU A 280 25.72 35.85 -0.53
N ILE A 281 24.40 36.05 -0.61
CA ILE A 281 23.71 37.14 0.07
C ILE A 281 23.73 36.95 1.58
N THR A 282 23.45 35.73 2.06
CA THR A 282 23.15 35.49 3.49
C THR A 282 24.31 34.86 4.26
N SER A 283 25.35 34.37 3.56
CA SER A 283 26.40 33.50 4.12
C SER A 283 25.89 32.19 4.74
N SER A 284 24.61 31.86 4.57
CA SER A 284 24.00 30.63 5.09
C SER A 284 24.06 29.50 4.06
N VAL A 285 24.48 28.32 4.52
CA VAL A 285 24.42 27.05 3.76
C VAL A 285 23.25 26.17 4.21
N VAL A 286 22.37 26.69 5.07
CA VAL A 286 21.22 25.98 5.62
C VAL A 286 19.99 26.22 4.73
N PHE A 287 19.39 25.14 4.23
CA PHE A 287 18.26 25.20 3.30
C PHE A 287 16.95 24.65 3.88
N PRO A 288 15.79 25.02 3.31
CA PRO A 288 14.49 24.51 3.75
C PRO A 288 14.32 22.99 3.52
N ILE A 289 13.57 22.35 4.41
CA ILE A 289 13.18 20.94 4.30
C ILE A 289 11.88 20.83 3.49
N LYS A 290 11.71 19.71 2.77
CA LYS A 290 10.52 19.44 1.96
C LYS A 290 9.28 19.25 2.84
N TYR A 291 8.25 20.05 2.58
CA TYR A 291 6.93 19.90 3.19
C TYR A 291 6.16 18.68 2.64
N CYS A 292 5.64 17.83 3.53
CA CYS A 292 4.77 16.70 3.22
C CYS A 292 3.28 17.08 3.32
N LYS A 293 2.56 17.08 2.20
CA LYS A 293 1.13 17.45 2.14
C LYS A 293 0.18 16.44 2.80
N HIS A 294 0.63 15.20 2.99
CA HIS A 294 -0.20 14.09 3.45
C HIS A 294 0.07 13.71 4.92
N ARG A 295 1.29 13.96 5.43
CA ARG A 295 1.70 13.63 6.80
C ARG A 295 2.08 14.88 7.57
N TRP A 296 1.09 15.52 8.17
CA TRP A 296 1.23 16.89 8.65
C TRP A 296 2.08 17.04 9.90
N LEU A 297 2.01 16.08 10.83
CA LEU A 297 2.82 16.11 12.05
C LEU A 297 4.28 15.75 11.78
N GLU A 298 4.57 15.06 10.67
CA GLU A 298 5.95 14.87 10.19
C GLU A 298 6.59 16.19 9.69
N ASN A 299 5.83 17.28 9.53
CA ASN A 299 6.36 18.59 9.15
C ASN A 299 6.88 19.41 10.35
N LEU A 300 6.93 18.85 11.56
CA LEU A 300 7.54 19.54 12.70
C LEU A 300 8.99 19.98 12.40
N PRO A 301 9.89 19.14 11.86
CA PRO A 301 11.23 19.59 11.45
C PRO A 301 11.20 20.67 10.36
N VAL A 302 10.17 20.68 9.50
CA VAL A 302 10.01 21.67 8.42
C VAL A 302 9.73 23.06 8.99
N VAL A 303 8.82 23.16 9.96
CA VAL A 303 8.51 24.46 10.60
C VAL A 303 9.66 24.93 11.52
N VAL A 304 10.35 24.00 12.18
CA VAL A 304 11.55 24.33 12.98
C VAL A 304 12.64 24.90 12.07
N ARG A 305 12.94 24.24 10.94
CA ARG A 305 13.89 24.73 9.93
C ARG A 305 13.44 26.06 9.33
N ALA A 306 12.15 26.24 9.06
CA ALA A 306 11.65 27.50 8.53
C ALA A 306 11.89 28.67 9.48
N GLN A 307 11.75 28.46 10.80
CA GLN A 307 12.07 29.47 11.80
C GLN A 307 13.57 29.77 11.89
N GLU A 308 14.40 28.74 11.79
CA GLU A 308 15.88 28.86 11.80
C GLU A 308 16.37 29.80 10.71
N ILE A 309 15.85 29.65 9.48
CA ILE A 309 16.34 30.38 8.29
C ILE A 309 15.51 31.63 7.93
N TRP A 310 14.50 31.98 8.72
CA TRP A 310 13.51 32.99 8.30
C TRP A 310 14.14 34.38 8.12
N LYS A 311 15.14 34.72 8.94
CA LYS A 311 15.83 36.01 8.87
C LYS A 311 16.63 36.12 7.58
N GLU A 312 17.35 35.07 7.24
CA GLU A 312 18.17 34.91 6.04
C GLU A 312 17.28 34.93 4.80
N VAL A 313 16.15 34.23 4.81
CA VAL A 313 15.16 34.25 3.71
C VAL A 313 14.60 35.66 3.50
N THR A 314 14.27 36.37 4.58
CA THR A 314 13.78 37.76 4.52
C THR A 314 14.85 38.68 3.93
N PHE A 315 16.10 38.50 4.32
CA PHE A 315 17.24 39.27 3.79
C PHE A 315 17.51 38.98 2.32
N TYR A 316 17.45 37.70 1.92
CA TYR A 316 17.55 37.26 0.53
C TYR A 316 16.47 37.93 -0.34
N VAL A 317 15.19 37.83 0.04
CA VAL A 317 14.08 38.44 -0.71
C VAL A 317 14.28 39.96 -0.84
N THR A 318 14.62 40.63 0.26
CA THR A 318 14.82 42.08 0.27
C THR A 318 15.95 42.52 -0.66
N THR A 319 17.07 41.78 -0.64
CA THR A 319 18.25 42.07 -1.45
C THR A 319 18.00 41.81 -2.93
N VAL A 320 17.37 40.69 -3.27
CA VAL A 320 16.99 40.35 -4.65
C VAL A 320 16.02 41.36 -5.24
N GLN A 321 15.12 41.95 -4.44
CA GLN A 321 14.20 42.99 -4.92
C GLN A 321 14.86 44.35 -5.18
N ARG A 322 15.99 44.65 -4.53
CA ARG A 322 16.62 45.98 -4.56
C ARG A 322 17.87 46.03 -5.44
N SER A 323 18.58 44.92 -5.55
CA SER A 323 19.84 44.83 -6.27
C SER A 323 19.60 44.56 -7.76
N SER A 324 20.33 45.26 -8.63
CA SER A 324 20.39 44.96 -10.07
C SER A 324 21.27 43.75 -10.39
N LYS A 325 22.05 43.26 -9.43
CA LYS A 325 22.96 42.11 -9.60
C LYS A 325 22.19 40.79 -9.72
N TYR A 326 21.06 40.64 -9.02
CA TYR A 326 20.32 39.38 -8.94
C TYR A 326 19.02 39.47 -9.74
N SER A 327 18.70 38.40 -10.49
CA SER A 327 17.42 38.34 -11.19
C SER A 327 16.28 38.04 -10.22
N VAL A 328 15.22 38.87 -10.21
CA VAL A 328 14.03 38.63 -9.37
C VAL A 328 13.27 37.40 -9.87
N PRO A 329 13.12 36.33 -9.07
CA PRO A 329 12.39 35.16 -9.50
C PRO A 329 10.90 35.48 -9.73
N THR A 330 10.31 34.94 -10.80
CA THR A 330 8.88 35.13 -11.12
C THR A 330 8.00 33.96 -10.68
N SER A 331 8.61 32.91 -10.09
CA SER A 331 7.93 31.69 -9.69
C SER A 331 6.85 31.93 -8.64
N LYS A 332 5.80 31.10 -8.66
CA LYS A 332 4.71 31.15 -7.65
C LYS A 332 5.27 31.07 -6.23
N SER A 333 6.23 30.16 -6.01
CA SER A 333 6.90 29.99 -4.72
C SER A 333 7.59 31.26 -4.25
N TYR A 334 8.30 31.98 -5.12
CA TYR A 334 8.91 33.24 -4.75
C TYR A 334 7.87 34.30 -4.38
N LYS A 335 6.80 34.45 -5.16
CA LYS A 335 5.72 35.41 -4.85
C LYS A 335 5.12 35.13 -3.47
N THR A 336 4.80 33.87 -3.18
CA THR A 336 4.29 33.46 -1.87
C THR A 336 5.26 33.79 -0.74
N ILE A 337 6.56 33.52 -0.90
CA ILE A 337 7.56 33.85 0.13
C ILE A 337 7.73 35.36 0.29
N ARG A 338 7.82 36.10 -0.82
CA ARG A 338 7.90 37.56 -0.83
C ARG A 338 6.75 38.18 -0.05
N ASP A 339 5.51 37.79 -0.35
CA ASP A 339 4.33 38.34 0.31
C ASP A 339 4.32 37.96 1.80
N SER A 340 4.75 36.74 2.13
CA SER A 340 4.85 36.26 3.53
C SER A 340 5.93 36.96 4.35
N THR A 341 7.03 37.41 3.72
CA THR A 341 8.07 38.20 4.42
C THR A 341 7.61 39.60 4.81
N GLN A 342 6.52 40.09 4.21
CA GLN A 342 5.90 41.36 4.59
C GLN A 342 4.93 41.21 5.78
N ASP A 343 4.56 39.99 6.15
CA ASP A 343 3.70 39.72 7.30
C ASP A 343 4.53 39.64 8.60
N PRO A 344 4.43 40.64 9.51
CA PRO A 344 5.19 40.64 10.76
C PRO A 344 4.77 39.51 11.72
N LEU A 345 3.59 38.91 11.53
CA LEU A 345 3.08 37.81 12.35
C LEU A 345 3.57 36.44 11.86
N MET A 346 4.25 36.33 10.71
CA MET A 346 4.67 35.03 10.18
C MET A 346 5.58 34.23 11.12
N PRO A 347 6.60 34.82 11.77
CA PRO A 347 7.42 34.10 12.76
C PRO A 347 6.63 33.63 13.98
N LEU A 348 5.54 34.32 14.32
CA LEU A 348 4.62 33.98 15.41
C LEU A 348 3.72 32.80 15.00
N LYS A 349 3.17 32.85 13.78
CA LYS A 349 2.36 31.78 13.17
C LYS A 349 3.14 30.45 13.13
N PHE A 350 4.44 30.48 12.77
CA PHE A 350 5.29 29.29 12.83
C PHE A 350 5.45 28.73 14.25
N ALA A 351 5.69 29.60 15.24
CA ALA A 351 5.87 29.18 16.63
C ALA A 351 4.58 28.56 17.21
N ALA A 352 3.41 29.12 16.89
CA ALA A 352 2.13 28.57 17.31
C ALA A 352 1.82 27.22 16.64
N PHE A 353 2.11 27.09 15.34
CA PHE A 353 2.00 25.81 14.62
C PHE A 353 2.93 24.75 15.21
N GLU A 354 4.19 25.11 15.52
CA GLU A 354 5.16 24.23 16.18
C GLU A 354 4.66 23.80 17.57
N SER A 355 4.12 24.72 18.38
CA SER A 355 3.60 24.44 19.72
C SER A 355 2.55 23.34 19.69
N VAL A 356 1.55 23.45 18.81
CA VAL A 356 0.49 22.44 18.72
C VAL A 356 0.99 21.16 18.07
N ALA A 357 1.88 21.23 17.09
CA ALA A 357 2.50 20.04 16.52
C ALA A 357 3.25 19.24 17.59
N LYS A 358 3.99 19.90 18.49
CA LYS A 358 4.67 19.26 19.64
C LYS A 358 3.69 18.65 20.64
N GLN A 359 2.54 19.29 20.89
CA GLN A 359 1.52 18.73 21.78
C GLN A 359 0.83 17.50 21.19
N LEU A 360 0.64 17.47 19.87
CA LEU A 360 0.00 16.35 19.18
C LEU A 360 0.96 15.22 18.80
N GLN A 361 2.27 15.49 18.70
CA GLN A 361 3.27 14.49 18.33
C GLN A 361 3.27 13.27 19.29
N PRO A 362 3.13 13.42 20.63
CA PRO A 362 2.96 12.29 21.53
C PRO A 362 1.69 11.45 21.29
N PHE A 363 0.63 12.04 20.74
CA PHE A 363 -0.59 11.29 20.38
C PHE A 363 -0.38 10.33 19.20
N LEU A 364 0.76 10.40 18.51
CA LEU A 364 1.19 9.34 17.60
C LEU A 364 1.56 8.04 18.35
N GLY A 365 1.60 8.06 19.69
CA GLY A 365 1.88 6.91 20.56
C GLY A 365 1.07 6.81 21.87
N ALA A 366 -0.04 7.55 22.05
CA ALA A 366 -0.80 7.59 23.32
C ALA A 366 -2.18 6.89 23.23
N SER A 367 -2.63 6.30 24.35
CA SER A 367 -3.64 5.21 24.38
C SER A 367 -5.01 5.52 25.02
N SER A 368 -5.36 6.75 25.44
CA SER A 368 -6.71 6.97 26.02
C SER A 368 -7.24 8.41 26.02
N ALA A 369 -8.52 8.59 25.63
CA ALA A 369 -9.24 9.87 25.57
C ALA A 369 -10.75 9.77 25.90
N VAL A 370 -11.18 8.80 26.73
CA VAL A 370 -12.62 8.47 26.89
C VAL A 370 -13.44 9.61 27.50
N LYS A 371 -12.83 10.48 28.32
CA LYS A 371 -13.52 11.65 28.90
C LYS A 371 -13.72 12.79 27.90
N LEU A 372 -13.03 12.79 26.75
CA LEU A 372 -13.10 13.86 25.74
C LEU A 372 -14.34 13.76 24.84
N LEU A 373 -14.94 12.57 24.70
CA LEU A 373 -16.08 12.33 23.80
C LEU A 373 -17.38 13.03 24.25
N LYS A 374 -17.47 13.45 25.51
CA LYS A 374 -18.69 14.03 26.11
C LYS A 374 -18.66 15.57 26.19
N ILE A 375 -17.56 16.20 25.81
CA ILE A 375 -17.39 17.65 25.90
C ILE A 375 -17.86 18.30 24.60
N ASP A 376 -18.84 19.20 24.69
CA ASP A 376 -19.24 20.02 23.55
C ASP A 376 -18.32 21.23 23.42
N PHE A 377 -17.22 21.05 22.70
CA PHE A 377 -16.21 22.07 22.41
C PHE A 377 -16.70 23.16 21.44
N LYS A 378 -17.94 23.07 20.93
CA LYS A 378 -18.57 24.16 20.16
C LYS A 378 -19.26 25.18 21.06
N LYS A 379 -19.53 24.84 22.33
CA LYS A 379 -20.10 25.78 23.29
C LYS A 379 -19.02 26.71 23.82
N ARG A 380 -19.30 28.01 23.79
CA ARG A 380 -18.38 29.07 24.23
C ARG A 380 -17.97 28.92 25.70
N GLU A 381 -18.87 28.41 26.54
CA GLU A 381 -18.62 28.10 27.96
C GLU A 381 -17.54 27.02 28.20
N ASN A 382 -17.29 26.16 27.21
CA ASN A 382 -16.25 25.12 27.27
C ASN A 382 -14.93 25.57 26.65
N CYS A 383 -14.86 26.81 26.15
CA CYS A 383 -13.67 27.39 25.55
C CYS A 383 -13.09 28.47 26.49
N LEU A 384 -11.77 28.50 26.64
CA LEU A 384 -11.11 29.60 27.32
C LEU A 384 -11.36 30.92 26.57
N ASP A 385 -11.39 32.01 27.32
CA ASP A 385 -11.35 33.36 26.73
C ASP A 385 -10.12 33.51 25.83
N VAL A 386 -10.27 34.23 24.71
CA VAL A 386 -9.23 34.45 23.71
C VAL A 386 -7.95 35.04 24.33
N GLU A 387 -8.10 35.90 25.34
CA GLU A 387 -6.98 36.53 26.04
C GLU A 387 -6.24 35.55 26.98
N LYS A 388 -6.95 34.53 27.47
CA LYS A 388 -6.43 33.50 28.38
C LYS A 388 -5.85 32.29 27.65
N LEU A 389 -5.90 32.27 26.31
CA LEU A 389 -5.32 31.19 25.51
C LEU A 389 -3.80 31.13 25.66
N ASP A 390 -3.30 29.96 26.02
CA ASP A 390 -1.88 29.63 25.95
C ASP A 390 -1.49 29.28 24.51
N VAL A 391 -0.78 30.21 23.86
CA VAL A 391 -0.27 30.07 22.49
C VAL A 391 1.09 29.36 22.45
N GLY A 392 1.65 28.99 23.61
CA GLY A 392 2.98 28.45 23.79
C GLY A 392 4.04 29.53 24.09
N PHE A 393 5.07 29.16 24.85
CA PHE A 393 6.08 30.08 25.38
C PHE A 393 6.79 30.93 24.31
N VAL A 394 7.24 30.29 23.22
CA VAL A 394 7.96 30.97 22.13
C VAL A 394 7.03 31.95 21.40
N ALA A 395 5.79 31.54 21.12
CA ALA A 395 4.81 32.40 20.47
C ALA A 395 4.43 33.59 21.37
N ALA A 396 4.19 33.35 22.66
CA ALA A 396 3.89 34.41 23.62
C ALA A 396 5.03 35.43 23.74
N THR A 397 6.28 34.98 23.71
CA THR A 397 7.47 35.84 23.76
C THR A 397 7.56 36.72 22.50
N LYS A 398 7.46 36.11 21.30
CA LYS A 398 7.46 36.85 20.03
C LYS A 398 6.32 37.86 19.92
N LEU A 399 5.14 37.52 20.42
CA LEU A 399 3.98 38.42 20.45
C LEU A 399 4.28 39.67 21.29
N LYS A 400 4.85 39.49 22.50
CA LYS A 400 5.26 40.60 23.38
C LYS A 400 6.35 41.48 22.73
N GLU A 401 7.34 40.88 22.08
CA GLU A 401 8.41 41.61 21.37
C GLU A 401 7.83 42.47 20.23
N LEU A 402 6.90 41.92 19.44
CA LEU A 402 6.25 42.65 18.35
C LEU A 402 5.37 43.81 18.85
N GLN A 403 4.66 43.61 19.97
CA GLN A 403 3.89 44.66 20.63
C GLN A 403 4.79 45.77 21.18
N ALA A 404 5.88 45.40 21.87
CA ALA A 404 6.87 46.36 22.39
C ALA A 404 7.53 47.17 21.27
N ALA A 405 7.81 46.53 20.13
CA ALA A 405 8.35 47.17 18.93
C ALA A 405 7.30 47.95 18.12
N LYS A 406 6.03 48.02 18.56
CA LYS A 406 4.89 48.65 17.86
C LYS A 406 4.72 48.16 16.41
N LYS A 407 5.14 46.94 16.11
CA LYS A 407 5.01 46.33 14.77
C LYS A 407 3.63 45.74 14.51
N ILE A 408 2.85 45.52 15.57
CA ILE A 408 1.51 44.95 15.52
C ILE A 408 0.56 45.70 16.47
N SER A 409 -0.72 45.75 16.12
CA SER A 409 -1.80 46.35 16.92
C SER A 409 -2.44 45.35 17.88
N ASP A 410 -3.19 45.86 18.86
CA ASP A 410 -4.00 45.04 19.77
C ASP A 410 -5.08 44.26 19.01
N ARG A 411 -5.65 44.87 17.95
CA ARG A 411 -6.58 44.19 17.04
C ARG A 411 -5.94 42.98 16.37
N GLN A 412 -4.74 43.14 15.80
CA GLN A 412 -4.00 42.03 15.17
C GLN A 412 -3.64 40.93 16.19
N THR A 413 -3.34 41.32 17.44
CA THR A 413 -3.08 40.38 18.53
C THR A 413 -4.33 39.57 18.89
N TYR A 414 -5.48 40.23 19.00
CA TYR A 414 -6.77 39.56 19.24
C TYR A 414 -7.16 38.64 18.07
N GLU A 415 -7.03 39.12 16.82
CA GLU A 415 -7.29 38.33 15.61
C GLU A 415 -6.42 37.07 15.56
N PHE A 416 -5.12 37.18 15.84
CA PHE A 416 -4.21 36.02 15.92
C PHE A 416 -4.66 34.99 16.97
N ARG A 417 -5.01 35.43 18.18
CA ARG A 417 -5.47 34.53 19.26
C ARG A 417 -6.80 33.86 18.91
N LYS A 418 -7.71 34.56 18.23
CA LYS A 418 -8.98 34.02 17.75
C LYS A 418 -8.76 32.96 16.64
N GLU A 419 -7.83 33.20 15.73
CA GLU A 419 -7.43 32.23 14.71
C GLU A 419 -6.78 30.99 15.33
N PHE A 420 -5.95 31.17 16.37
CA PHE A 420 -5.38 30.06 17.14
C PHE A 420 -6.45 29.26 17.91
N GLN A 421 -7.46 29.92 18.48
CA GLN A 421 -8.60 29.23 19.08
C GLN A 421 -9.31 28.36 18.04
N SER A 422 -9.61 28.93 16.87
CA SER A 422 -10.23 28.20 15.75
C SER A 422 -9.41 26.99 15.32
N PHE A 423 -8.08 27.14 15.27
CA PHE A 423 -7.13 26.07 14.99
C PHE A 423 -7.23 24.91 15.99
N LEU A 424 -7.27 25.20 17.30
CA LEU A 424 -7.43 24.19 18.35
C LEU A 424 -8.82 23.55 18.31
N THR A 425 -9.89 24.34 18.22
CA THR A 425 -11.28 23.84 18.19
C THR A 425 -11.52 22.91 17.00
N ALA A 426 -11.05 23.27 15.80
CA ALA A 426 -11.18 22.42 14.62
C ALA A 426 -10.34 21.14 14.72
N THR A 427 -9.15 21.21 15.32
CA THR A 427 -8.30 20.04 15.58
C THR A 427 -8.98 19.06 16.53
N VAL A 428 -9.39 19.52 17.71
CA VAL A 428 -10.05 18.70 18.73
C VAL A 428 -11.35 18.12 18.18
N GLY A 429 -12.13 18.93 17.47
CA GLY A 429 -13.38 18.46 16.88
C GLY A 429 -13.19 17.32 15.88
N LYS A 430 -12.12 17.39 15.07
CA LYS A 430 -11.83 16.33 14.12
C LYS A 430 -11.28 15.05 14.78
N LEU A 431 -10.50 15.18 15.86
CA LEU A 431 -10.05 14.04 16.65
C LEU A 431 -11.24 13.30 17.27
N ILE A 432 -12.16 14.03 17.90
CA ILE A 432 -13.36 13.45 18.53
C ILE A 432 -14.29 12.82 17.49
N GLU A 433 -14.51 13.46 16.35
CA GLU A 433 -15.39 12.96 15.28
C GLU A 433 -14.93 11.60 14.73
N LYS A 434 -13.61 11.41 14.58
CA LYS A 434 -13.07 10.28 13.83
C LYS A 434 -12.30 9.25 14.65
N THR A 435 -11.99 9.52 15.93
CA THR A 435 -11.15 8.64 16.77
C THR A 435 -11.71 7.22 16.86
N PRO A 436 -10.84 6.18 16.88
CA PRO A 436 -11.25 4.80 17.14
C PRO A 436 -12.00 4.64 18.47
N ILE A 437 -11.83 5.56 19.44
CA ILE A 437 -12.50 5.51 20.75
C ILE A 437 -14.03 5.66 20.62
N ALA A 438 -14.52 6.20 19.50
CA ALA A 438 -15.94 6.21 19.18
C ALA A 438 -16.51 4.78 19.02
N TYR A 439 -15.68 3.83 18.57
CA TYR A 439 -16.07 2.45 18.36
C TYR A 439 -16.01 1.68 19.68
N SER A 440 -17.17 1.11 20.08
CA SER A 440 -17.30 0.42 21.37
C SER A 440 -16.26 -0.69 21.55
N LEU A 441 -16.02 -1.50 20.52
CA LEU A 441 -15.03 -2.57 20.60
C LEU A 441 -13.62 -2.00 20.85
N ALA A 442 -13.16 -1.08 19.99
CA ALA A 442 -11.83 -0.48 20.11
C ALA A 442 -11.60 0.16 21.49
N ARG A 443 -12.60 0.85 22.03
CA ARG A 443 -12.53 1.46 23.37
C ARG A 443 -12.43 0.41 24.48
N ASN A 444 -13.11 -0.72 24.37
CA ASN A 444 -13.13 -1.75 25.42
C ASN A 444 -11.97 -2.75 25.30
N LEU A 445 -11.22 -2.77 24.18
CA LEU A 445 -10.01 -3.58 24.05
C LEU A 445 -8.89 -3.20 25.04
N CYS A 446 -8.99 -2.06 25.72
CA CYS A 446 -8.10 -1.75 26.84
C CYS A 446 -8.22 -2.73 28.01
N CYS A 447 -9.19 -3.65 28.00
CA CYS A 447 -9.19 -4.80 28.91
C CYS A 447 -7.97 -5.71 28.73
N LEU A 448 -7.28 -5.67 27.58
CA LEU A 448 -6.04 -6.41 27.35
C LEU A 448 -4.77 -5.64 27.75
N ASP A 449 -4.91 -4.40 28.24
CA ASP A 449 -3.78 -3.59 28.69
C ASP A 449 -3.27 -4.12 30.05
N PRO A 450 -2.00 -4.56 30.15
CA PRO A 450 -1.45 -5.13 31.38
C PRO A 450 -1.60 -4.20 32.58
N ILE A 451 -1.41 -2.89 32.39
CA ILE A 451 -1.51 -1.92 33.49
C ILE A 451 -2.97 -1.82 33.95
N HIS A 452 -3.92 -1.64 33.03
CA HIS A 452 -5.34 -1.56 33.41
C HIS A 452 -5.89 -2.86 34.00
N ILE A 453 -5.35 -4.02 33.64
CA ILE A 453 -5.74 -5.30 34.23
C ILE A 453 -5.52 -5.32 35.74
N VAL A 454 -4.39 -4.77 36.21
CA VAL A 454 -4.02 -4.79 37.63
C VAL A 454 -4.43 -3.52 38.39
N THR A 455 -4.53 -2.36 37.72
CA THR A 455 -4.97 -1.11 38.37
C THR A 455 -6.49 -0.95 38.41
N GLU A 456 -7.21 -1.54 37.44
CA GLU A 456 -8.67 -1.39 37.29
C GLU A 456 -9.36 -2.74 37.00
N LYS A 457 -9.08 -3.78 37.81
CA LYS A 457 -9.53 -5.16 37.61
C LYS A 457 -11.02 -5.29 37.27
N GLU A 458 -11.92 -4.75 38.10
CA GLU A 458 -13.37 -4.86 37.90
C GLU A 458 -13.82 -4.17 36.62
N ALA A 459 -13.21 -3.02 36.29
CA ALA A 459 -13.51 -2.32 35.05
C ALA A 459 -13.00 -3.11 33.83
N SER A 460 -11.84 -3.74 33.92
CA SER A 460 -11.30 -4.63 32.89
C SER A 460 -12.20 -5.85 32.64
N CYS A 461 -12.75 -6.47 33.69
CA CYS A 461 -13.77 -7.52 33.55
C CYS A 461 -15.06 -7.01 32.88
N ALA A 462 -15.55 -5.84 33.28
CA ALA A 462 -16.74 -5.24 32.67
C ALA A 462 -16.54 -4.90 31.18
N ARG A 463 -15.36 -4.38 30.83
CA ARG A 463 -14.96 -4.10 29.44
C ARG A 463 -14.87 -5.38 28.62
N PHE A 464 -14.26 -6.44 29.15
CA PHE A 464 -14.19 -7.73 28.46
C PHE A 464 -15.57 -8.32 28.18
N LYS A 465 -16.52 -8.19 29.10
CA LYS A 465 -17.93 -8.58 28.86
C LYS A 465 -18.55 -7.82 27.67
N ILE A 466 -18.25 -6.54 27.51
CA ILE A 466 -18.69 -5.75 26.34
C ILE A 466 -18.02 -6.24 25.05
N VAL A 467 -16.72 -6.57 25.11
CA VAL A 467 -15.98 -7.16 23.99
C VAL A 467 -16.63 -8.47 23.53
N LEU A 468 -16.91 -9.40 24.47
CA LEU A 468 -17.58 -10.67 24.16
C LEU A 468 -18.95 -10.46 23.53
N LYS A 469 -19.78 -9.58 24.10
CA LYS A 469 -21.08 -9.25 23.50
C LYS A 469 -20.93 -8.80 22.05
N LYS A 470 -19.91 -7.97 21.75
CA LYS A 470 -19.67 -7.50 20.39
C LYS A 470 -19.18 -8.61 19.45
N LEU A 471 -18.36 -9.54 19.94
CA LEU A 471 -17.93 -10.69 19.14
C LEU A 471 -19.09 -11.66 18.85
N VAL A 472 -20.02 -11.84 19.79
CA VAL A 472 -21.27 -12.61 19.58
C VAL A 472 -22.16 -11.93 18.54
N GLU A 473 -22.35 -10.61 18.64
CA GLU A 473 -23.08 -9.83 17.61
C GLU A 473 -22.47 -10.00 16.22
N CYS A 474 -21.14 -10.12 16.13
CA CYS A 474 -20.43 -10.36 14.87
C CYS A 474 -20.38 -11.84 14.46
N LYS A 475 -21.02 -12.75 15.22
CA LYS A 475 -20.98 -14.21 15.02
C LYS A 475 -19.55 -14.77 14.97
N ARG A 476 -18.65 -14.20 15.79
CA ARG A 476 -17.24 -14.63 15.93
C ARG A 476 -16.99 -15.48 17.17
N VAL A 477 -17.91 -15.43 18.14
CA VAL A 477 -17.88 -16.21 19.38
C VAL A 477 -19.29 -16.75 19.62
N ASP A 478 -19.38 -18.01 20.02
CA ASP A 478 -20.65 -18.63 20.42
C ASP A 478 -21.13 -18.04 21.76
N ILE A 479 -22.42 -17.74 21.86
CA ILE A 479 -23.02 -17.24 23.10
C ILE A 479 -22.90 -18.26 24.24
N HIS A 480 -22.95 -19.57 23.94
CA HIS A 480 -22.82 -20.64 24.92
C HIS A 480 -21.41 -20.73 25.54
N ASP A 481 -20.42 -20.12 24.88
CA ASP A 481 -19.04 -20.10 25.34
C ASP A 481 -18.75 -18.92 26.27
N CYS A 482 -19.62 -17.92 26.31
CA CYS A 482 -19.38 -16.65 26.98
C CYS A 482 -19.19 -16.80 28.50
N ASP A 483 -19.94 -17.66 29.18
CA ASP A 483 -19.81 -17.83 30.64
C ASP A 483 -18.46 -18.45 31.01
N ILE A 484 -17.99 -19.42 30.22
CA ILE A 484 -16.66 -20.02 30.39
C ILE A 484 -15.57 -18.98 30.13
N LEU A 485 -15.70 -18.17 29.06
CA LEU A 485 -14.74 -17.12 28.73
C LEU A 485 -14.67 -16.05 29.82
N LEU A 486 -15.80 -15.63 30.39
CA LEU A 486 -15.85 -14.69 31.50
C LEU A 486 -15.20 -15.26 32.76
N SER A 487 -15.45 -16.54 33.06
CA SER A 487 -14.83 -17.24 34.19
C SER A 487 -13.30 -17.32 34.04
N GLN A 488 -12.82 -17.73 32.87
CA GLN A 488 -11.38 -17.79 32.56
C GLN A 488 -10.73 -16.40 32.60
N TYR A 489 -11.41 -15.37 32.10
CA TYR A 489 -10.91 -14.00 32.18
C TYR A 489 -10.82 -13.51 33.63
N SER A 490 -11.82 -13.81 34.47
CA SER A 490 -11.76 -13.49 35.90
C SER A 490 -10.59 -14.20 36.59
N GLU A 491 -10.39 -15.49 36.32
CA GLU A 491 -9.25 -16.27 36.83
C GLU A 491 -7.91 -15.64 36.40
N PHE A 492 -7.79 -15.26 35.13
CA PHE A 492 -6.63 -14.58 34.59
C PHE A 492 -6.33 -13.26 35.34
N THR A 493 -7.33 -12.39 35.48
CA THR A 493 -7.13 -11.10 36.17
C THR A 493 -6.79 -11.26 37.64
N GLU A 494 -7.30 -12.30 38.30
CA GLU A 494 -6.92 -12.65 39.68
C GLU A 494 -5.46 -13.05 39.77
N ARG A 495 -5.00 -13.96 38.88
CA ARG A 495 -3.60 -14.37 38.81
C ARG A 495 -2.67 -13.20 38.51
N ALA A 496 -3.05 -12.33 37.58
CA ALA A 496 -2.29 -11.12 37.26
C ALA A 496 -2.14 -10.21 38.48
N THR A 497 -3.23 -9.99 39.23
CA THR A 497 -3.26 -9.07 40.38
C THR A 497 -2.59 -9.66 41.64
N GLN A 498 -2.70 -10.97 41.87
CA GLN A 498 -2.19 -11.60 43.09
C GLN A 498 -0.75 -12.12 42.95
N VAL A 499 -0.38 -12.63 41.77
CA VAL A 499 0.89 -13.34 41.57
C VAL A 499 1.88 -12.52 40.76
N HIS A 500 1.41 -11.80 39.74
CA HIS A 500 2.27 -11.17 38.73
C HIS A 500 2.16 -9.64 38.70
N LYS A 501 1.66 -9.01 39.77
CA LYS A 501 1.29 -7.58 39.76
C LYS A 501 2.40 -6.65 39.29
N SER A 502 3.60 -6.76 39.87
CA SER A 502 4.75 -5.93 39.48
C SER A 502 5.06 -6.07 37.99
N GLU A 503 5.07 -7.31 37.48
CA GLU A 503 5.37 -7.58 36.06
C GLU A 503 4.34 -6.91 35.11
N PHE A 504 3.09 -6.75 35.53
CA PHE A 504 2.05 -6.07 34.77
C PHE A 504 2.12 -4.53 34.91
N GLU A 505 2.45 -4.01 36.09
CA GLU A 505 2.64 -2.56 36.32
C GLU A 505 3.89 -2.02 35.60
N ASP A 506 4.93 -2.85 35.51
CA ASP A 506 6.21 -2.53 34.85
C ASP A 506 6.17 -2.75 33.32
N PHE A 507 5.03 -3.14 32.76
CA PHE A 507 4.93 -3.43 31.33
C PHE A 507 5.11 -2.18 30.46
N ASP A 508 6.06 -2.22 29.53
CA ASP A 508 6.34 -1.12 28.61
C ASP A 508 6.06 -1.49 27.16
N PHE A 509 5.09 -0.79 26.54
CA PHE A 509 4.73 -0.96 25.14
C PHE A 509 5.84 -0.57 24.14
N THR A 510 6.86 0.18 24.58
CA THR A 510 7.98 0.59 23.74
C THR A 510 9.04 -0.51 23.58
N ASP A 511 9.25 -1.30 24.64
CA ASP A 511 10.29 -2.33 24.70
C ASP A 511 9.73 -3.76 24.64
N GLN A 512 8.46 -3.96 25.01
CA GLN A 512 7.84 -5.29 25.11
C GLN A 512 6.67 -5.45 24.15
N ARG A 513 6.48 -6.68 23.66
CA ARG A 513 5.32 -7.02 22.84
C ARG A 513 4.19 -7.60 23.69
N LEU A 514 3.00 -7.01 23.55
CA LEU A 514 1.81 -7.46 24.27
C LEU A 514 1.44 -8.91 23.97
N ASP A 515 1.59 -9.36 22.73
CA ASP A 515 1.24 -10.73 22.35
C ASP A 515 2.15 -11.78 23.00
N ALA A 516 3.46 -11.56 23.00
CA ALA A 516 4.42 -12.41 23.69
C ALA A 516 4.17 -12.42 25.21
N PHE A 517 3.85 -11.25 25.77
CA PHE A 517 3.53 -11.11 27.19
C PHE A 517 2.26 -11.89 27.59
N LEU A 518 1.16 -11.71 26.86
CA LEU A 518 -0.09 -12.43 27.13
C LEU A 518 0.01 -13.92 26.78
N GLN A 519 0.85 -14.33 25.82
CA GLN A 519 1.13 -15.73 25.58
C GLN A 519 1.74 -16.42 26.81
N LYS A 520 2.62 -15.73 27.56
CA LYS A 520 3.20 -16.25 28.81
C LYS A 520 2.13 -16.44 29.90
N HIS A 521 1.21 -15.48 30.06
CA HIS A 521 0.26 -15.45 31.17
C HIS A 521 -1.10 -16.10 30.90
N ILE A 522 -1.48 -16.26 29.62
CA ILE A 522 -2.73 -16.88 29.19
C ILE A 522 -2.43 -18.13 28.36
N GLY A 523 -1.66 -17.98 27.28
CA GLY A 523 -1.47 -19.05 26.28
C GLY A 523 -0.71 -20.28 26.77
N LEU A 524 0.13 -20.16 27.81
CA LEU A 524 0.81 -21.30 28.45
C LEU A 524 0.03 -21.89 29.63
N VAL A 525 -1.12 -21.31 29.99
CA VAL A 525 -1.94 -21.72 31.13
C VAL A 525 -3.10 -22.56 30.63
N GLY A 526 -3.05 -23.88 30.88
CA GLY A 526 -4.04 -24.82 30.36
C GLY A 526 -5.48 -24.53 30.76
N SER A 527 -5.73 -23.96 31.95
CA SER A 527 -7.08 -23.57 32.39
C SER A 527 -7.66 -22.39 31.59
N LEU A 528 -6.84 -21.65 30.85
CA LEU A 528 -7.21 -20.43 30.11
C LEU A 528 -7.23 -20.63 28.59
N SER A 529 -7.23 -21.88 28.11
CA SER A 529 -7.11 -22.21 26.68
C SER A 529 -8.18 -21.57 25.79
N LYS A 530 -9.45 -21.61 26.23
CA LYS A 530 -10.58 -21.05 25.48
C LYS A 530 -10.52 -19.52 25.40
N LEU A 531 -10.12 -18.87 26.50
CA LEU A 531 -9.81 -17.45 26.53
C LEU A 531 -8.68 -17.12 25.56
N TRP A 532 -7.63 -17.93 25.53
CA TRP A 532 -6.50 -17.72 24.63
C TRP A 532 -6.91 -17.75 23.16
N ASP A 533 -7.83 -18.66 22.78
CA ASP A 533 -8.38 -18.71 21.43
C ASP A 533 -9.00 -17.37 21.02
N VAL A 534 -9.81 -16.76 21.91
CA VAL A 534 -10.40 -15.44 21.67
C VAL A 534 -9.35 -14.32 21.69
N VAL A 535 -8.40 -14.35 22.63
CA VAL A 535 -7.37 -13.31 22.76
C VAL A 535 -6.46 -13.26 21.53
N LYS A 536 -6.11 -14.41 20.93
CA LYS A 536 -5.36 -14.45 19.66
C LYS A 536 -6.07 -13.64 18.56
N PHE A 537 -7.39 -13.77 18.45
CA PHE A 537 -8.18 -13.02 17.48
C PHE A 537 -8.19 -11.51 17.78
N LEU A 538 -8.37 -11.15 19.06
CA LEU A 538 -8.34 -9.75 19.50
C LEU A 538 -7.00 -9.07 19.23
N LEU A 539 -5.89 -9.78 19.45
CA LEU A 539 -4.52 -9.28 19.18
C LEU A 539 -4.25 -9.09 17.67
N CYS A 540 -4.98 -9.80 16.82
CA CYS A 540 -4.88 -9.64 15.37
C CYS A 540 -5.58 -8.39 14.86
N LEU A 541 -6.60 -7.87 15.57
CA LEU A 541 -7.31 -6.64 15.18
C LEU A 541 -6.33 -5.48 14.98
N SER A 542 -6.59 -4.66 13.96
CA SER A 542 -5.69 -3.57 13.58
C SER A 542 -6.46 -2.29 13.33
N HIS A 543 -6.18 -1.27 14.13
CA HIS A 543 -6.67 0.10 13.94
C HIS A 543 -5.58 1.01 13.31
N GLY A 544 -4.46 0.44 12.87
CA GLY A 544 -3.32 1.15 12.30
C GLY A 544 -2.91 0.62 10.94
N GLN A 545 -2.48 1.52 10.04
CA GLN A 545 -1.95 1.19 8.72
C GLN A 545 -0.42 1.25 8.65
N ALA A 546 0.26 1.42 9.80
CA ALA A 546 1.70 1.60 9.86
C ALA A 546 2.50 0.45 9.20
N SER A 547 2.01 -0.79 9.27
CA SER A 547 2.68 -1.93 8.59
C SER A 547 2.59 -1.85 7.07
N VAL A 548 1.45 -1.42 6.52
CA VAL A 548 1.26 -1.25 5.08
C VAL A 548 2.02 0.00 4.59
N GLU A 549 1.97 1.10 5.35
CA GLU A 549 2.74 2.32 5.06
C GLU A 549 4.27 2.11 5.07
N ARG A 550 4.78 1.30 6.02
CA ARG A 550 6.18 0.85 5.99
C ARG A 550 6.45 -0.02 4.76
N GLY A 551 5.48 -0.84 4.35
CA GLY A 551 5.51 -1.59 3.11
C GLY A 551 5.77 -0.70 1.88
N PHE A 552 5.08 0.42 1.74
CA PHE A 552 5.33 1.38 0.66
C PHE A 552 6.73 2.01 0.69
N SER A 553 7.34 2.10 1.86
CA SER A 553 8.74 2.57 1.96
C SER A 553 9.70 1.56 1.37
N VAL A 554 9.49 0.26 1.63
CA VAL A 554 10.24 -0.83 0.98
C VAL A 554 9.97 -0.85 -0.52
N ASN A 555 8.71 -0.67 -0.94
CA ASN A 555 8.35 -0.60 -2.35
C ASN A 555 9.13 0.48 -3.09
N ARG A 556 9.28 1.67 -2.49
CA ARG A 556 10.05 2.77 -3.07
C ARG A 556 11.53 2.42 -3.27
N GLN A 557 12.12 1.59 -2.42
CA GLN A 557 13.50 1.13 -2.57
C GLN A 557 13.64 0.06 -3.68
N LEU A 558 12.58 -0.69 -3.97
CA LEU A 558 12.55 -1.70 -5.02
C LEU A 558 12.17 -1.14 -6.40
N MET A 559 11.49 0.00 -6.44
CA MET A 559 11.02 0.62 -7.68
C MET A 559 12.18 1.11 -8.56
N ILE A 560 12.20 0.63 -9.81
CA ILE A 560 13.10 1.07 -10.87
C ILE A 560 12.24 1.43 -12.09
N GLU A 561 12.66 2.45 -12.85
CA GLU A 561 11.98 2.86 -14.07
C GLU A 561 11.77 1.69 -15.05
N ASN A 562 10.59 1.65 -15.70
CA ASN A 562 10.19 0.62 -16.64
C ASN A 562 10.17 -0.82 -16.07
N MET A 563 10.14 -0.98 -14.75
CA MET A 563 9.97 -2.28 -14.11
C MET A 563 8.55 -2.83 -14.37
N LYS A 564 8.47 -4.13 -14.71
CA LYS A 564 7.20 -4.84 -14.85
C LYS A 564 6.59 -5.15 -13.47
N GLU A 565 5.26 -5.11 -13.38
CA GLU A 565 4.48 -5.43 -12.19
C GLU A 565 4.84 -6.80 -11.60
N THR A 566 5.01 -7.82 -12.45
CA THR A 566 5.41 -9.18 -12.02
C THR A 566 6.77 -9.22 -11.35
N THR A 567 7.71 -8.40 -11.80
CA THR A 567 9.04 -8.29 -11.20
C THR A 567 8.97 -7.58 -9.87
N PHE A 568 8.19 -6.50 -9.81
CA PHE A 568 7.96 -5.76 -8.57
C PHE A 568 7.35 -6.65 -7.48
N VAL A 569 6.24 -7.34 -7.79
CA VAL A 569 5.58 -8.25 -6.84
C VAL A 569 6.54 -9.36 -6.40
N ALA A 570 7.30 -9.95 -7.33
CA ALA A 570 8.25 -11.01 -6.99
C ALA A 570 9.36 -10.54 -6.04
N GLN A 571 9.99 -9.39 -6.31
CA GLN A 571 11.00 -8.83 -5.42
C GLN A 571 10.42 -8.49 -4.05
N ARG A 572 9.20 -7.95 -4.01
CA ARG A 572 8.52 -7.61 -2.76
C ARG A 572 8.18 -8.86 -1.93
N THR A 573 7.68 -9.92 -2.56
CA THR A 573 7.43 -11.22 -1.92
C THR A 573 8.72 -11.82 -1.34
N ILE A 574 9.85 -11.73 -2.07
CA ILE A 574 11.15 -12.19 -1.59
C ILE A 574 11.61 -11.38 -0.39
N HIS A 575 11.54 -10.06 -0.47
CA HIS A 575 11.94 -9.18 0.62
C HIS A 575 11.08 -9.41 1.89
N ASP A 576 9.76 -9.53 1.72
CA ASP A 576 8.85 -9.84 2.83
C ASP A 576 9.17 -11.18 3.48
N HIS A 577 9.41 -12.24 2.69
CA HIS A 577 9.73 -13.55 3.24
C HIS A 577 11.03 -13.52 4.04
N ILE A 578 12.09 -12.91 3.51
CA ILE A 578 13.39 -12.84 4.18
C ILE A 578 13.30 -12.03 5.48
N LEU A 579 12.54 -10.93 5.50
CA LEU A 579 12.27 -10.21 6.74
C LEU A 579 11.48 -11.05 7.75
N SER A 580 10.51 -11.84 7.28
CA SER A 580 9.63 -12.63 8.14
C SER A 580 10.34 -13.73 8.91
N ILE A 581 11.48 -14.20 8.40
CA ILE A 581 12.35 -15.20 9.03
C ILE A 581 13.52 -14.55 9.78
N ASP A 582 13.42 -13.26 10.11
CA ASP A 582 14.45 -12.46 10.78
C ASP A 582 15.79 -12.37 10.01
N GLY A 583 15.74 -12.46 8.69
CA GLY A 583 16.87 -12.18 7.80
C GLY A 583 17.44 -13.37 7.05
N PHE A 584 18.35 -13.06 6.12
CA PHE A 584 18.89 -14.01 5.15
C PHE A 584 19.65 -15.18 5.79
N HIS A 585 20.30 -14.97 6.93
CA HIS A 585 21.09 -15.99 7.62
C HIS A 585 20.26 -17.16 8.17
N LYS A 586 18.94 -16.99 8.37
CA LYS A 586 18.02 -18.06 8.79
C LYS A 586 17.37 -18.79 7.62
N LEU A 587 17.67 -18.41 6.37
CA LEU A 587 17.09 -19.05 5.20
C LEU A 587 17.66 -20.46 5.02
N VAL A 588 16.76 -21.45 4.99
CA VAL A 588 17.10 -22.83 4.63
C VAL A 588 16.76 -23.07 3.16
N ILE A 589 17.76 -23.43 2.35
CA ILE A 589 17.55 -23.84 0.95
C ILE A 589 17.00 -25.27 0.92
N SER A 590 15.68 -25.40 0.91
CA SER A 590 15.00 -26.69 0.90
C SER A 590 14.92 -27.32 -0.50
N ASN A 591 14.66 -28.63 -0.56
CA ASN A 591 14.45 -29.33 -1.83
C ASN A 591 13.22 -28.81 -2.58
N GLU A 592 12.18 -28.35 -1.88
CA GLU A 592 10.99 -27.74 -2.48
C GLU A 592 11.32 -26.40 -3.13
N LEU A 593 12.16 -25.57 -2.49
CA LEU A 593 12.65 -24.33 -3.07
C LEU A 593 13.46 -24.60 -4.33
N LEU A 594 14.40 -25.55 -4.28
CA LEU A 594 15.18 -25.95 -5.45
C LEU A 594 14.30 -26.50 -6.57
N THR A 595 13.26 -27.28 -6.23
CA THR A 595 12.30 -27.79 -7.22
C THR A 595 11.53 -26.66 -7.89
N SER A 596 11.06 -25.67 -7.13
CA SER A 596 10.41 -24.48 -7.69
C SER A 596 11.37 -23.67 -8.55
N ALA A 597 12.63 -23.51 -8.12
CA ALA A 597 13.67 -22.82 -8.87
C ALA A 597 13.97 -23.50 -10.22
N LYS A 598 14.08 -24.84 -10.25
CA LYS A 598 14.22 -25.62 -11.50
C LYS A 598 13.07 -25.38 -12.47
N ALA A 599 11.83 -25.32 -11.96
CA ALA A 599 10.64 -25.05 -12.77
C ALA A 599 10.55 -23.60 -13.27
N GLY A 600 11.35 -22.67 -12.72
CA GLY A 600 11.29 -21.25 -13.05
C GLY A 600 11.48 -20.95 -14.53
N ARG A 601 12.41 -21.65 -15.21
CA ARG A 601 12.62 -21.48 -16.66
C ARG A 601 11.39 -21.88 -17.48
N GLN A 602 10.76 -23.01 -17.14
CA GLN A 602 9.57 -23.49 -17.83
C GLN A 602 8.39 -22.51 -17.64
N ARG A 603 8.16 -22.07 -16.40
CA ARG A 603 7.11 -21.08 -16.07
C ARG A 603 7.33 -19.75 -16.78
N TYR A 604 8.59 -19.31 -16.89
CA TYR A 604 8.94 -18.11 -17.65
C TYR A 604 8.60 -18.24 -19.13
N HIS A 605 8.93 -19.36 -19.77
CA HIS A 605 8.57 -19.60 -21.17
C HIS A 605 7.06 -19.65 -21.38
N ALA A 606 6.31 -20.30 -20.49
CA ALA A 606 4.84 -20.32 -20.53
C ALA A 606 4.25 -18.90 -20.40
N HIS A 607 4.78 -18.09 -19.47
CA HIS A 607 4.38 -16.70 -19.31
C HIS A 607 4.66 -15.86 -20.58
N LEU A 608 5.81 -16.05 -21.23
CA LEU A 608 6.11 -15.34 -22.48
C LEU A 608 5.13 -15.71 -23.62
N GLU A 609 4.71 -16.98 -23.68
CA GLU A 609 3.74 -17.45 -24.66
C GLU A 609 2.35 -16.85 -24.41
N GLU A 610 1.91 -16.84 -23.16
CA GLU A 610 0.67 -16.19 -22.73
C GLU A 610 0.66 -14.69 -23.08
N GLN A 611 1.75 -13.98 -22.80
CA GLN A 611 1.89 -12.56 -23.13
C GLN A 611 1.83 -12.30 -24.64
N ARG A 612 2.45 -13.18 -25.45
CA ARG A 612 2.34 -13.10 -26.93
C ARG A 612 0.91 -13.32 -27.40
N GLN A 613 0.19 -14.24 -26.78
CA GLN A 613 -1.20 -14.52 -27.14
C GLN A 613 -2.12 -13.36 -26.76
N LEU A 614 -1.94 -12.78 -25.57
CA LEU A 614 -2.65 -11.59 -25.13
C LEU A 614 -2.40 -10.40 -26.07
N ALA A 615 -1.14 -10.13 -26.43
CA ALA A 615 -0.81 -9.07 -27.37
C ALA A 615 -1.49 -9.25 -28.75
N LYS A 616 -1.53 -10.49 -29.27
CA LYS A 616 -2.26 -10.82 -30.50
C LYS A 616 -3.76 -10.57 -30.37
N ASN A 617 -4.36 -10.95 -29.24
CA ASN A 617 -5.80 -10.75 -28.99
C ASN A 617 -6.16 -9.27 -28.87
N VAL A 618 -5.33 -8.48 -28.16
CA VAL A 618 -5.50 -7.03 -28.04
C VAL A 618 -5.37 -6.34 -29.40
N ALA A 619 -4.36 -6.69 -30.20
CA ALA A 619 -4.20 -6.15 -31.55
C ALA A 619 -5.42 -6.45 -32.44
N LYS A 620 -5.95 -7.68 -32.37
CA LYS A 620 -7.20 -8.06 -33.08
C LYS A 620 -8.40 -7.25 -32.60
N SER A 621 -8.54 -7.05 -31.29
CA SER A 621 -9.63 -6.26 -30.71
C SER A 621 -9.56 -4.79 -31.11
N HIS A 622 -8.37 -4.17 -31.06
CA HIS A 622 -8.16 -2.79 -31.53
C HIS A 622 -8.50 -2.63 -33.01
N LYS A 623 -8.07 -3.57 -33.85
CA LYS A 623 -8.42 -3.56 -35.27
C LYS A 623 -9.94 -3.63 -35.48
N ARG A 624 -10.65 -4.49 -34.73
CA ARG A 624 -12.12 -4.56 -34.77
C ARG A 624 -12.78 -3.24 -34.35
N LYS A 625 -12.39 -2.68 -33.21
CA LYS A 625 -12.93 -1.40 -32.72
C LYS A 625 -12.74 -0.26 -33.73
N SER A 626 -11.56 -0.15 -34.33
CA SER A 626 -11.29 0.87 -35.36
C SER A 626 -12.18 0.72 -36.59
N VAL A 627 -12.46 -0.52 -37.01
CA VAL A 627 -13.40 -0.80 -38.11
C VAL A 627 -14.84 -0.46 -37.71
N ASP A 628 -15.25 -0.82 -36.48
CA ASP A 628 -16.60 -0.54 -35.98
C ASP A 628 -16.86 0.98 -35.85
N GLU A 629 -15.87 1.75 -35.38
CA GLU A 629 -15.92 3.22 -35.32
C GLU A 629 -16.05 3.84 -36.71
N ALA A 630 -15.23 3.41 -37.68
CA ALA A 630 -15.33 3.87 -39.06
C ALA A 630 -16.71 3.56 -39.67
N LYS A 631 -17.26 2.36 -39.41
CA LYS A 631 -18.62 1.99 -39.84
C LYS A 631 -19.68 2.86 -39.18
N ALA A 632 -19.55 3.18 -37.90
CA ALA A 632 -20.47 4.10 -37.21
C ALA A 632 -20.45 5.51 -37.84
N ASP A 633 -19.28 6.03 -38.18
CA ASP A 633 -19.14 7.33 -38.81
C ASP A 633 -19.73 7.36 -40.23
N PHE A 634 -19.45 6.34 -41.04
CA PHE A 634 -20.07 6.23 -42.37
C PHE A 634 -21.60 6.09 -42.28
N ARG A 635 -22.13 5.33 -41.31
CA ARG A 635 -23.58 5.24 -41.05
C ARG A 635 -24.20 6.58 -40.64
N ARG A 636 -23.50 7.38 -39.84
CA ARG A 636 -23.95 8.74 -39.47
C ARG A 636 -23.96 9.66 -40.70
N LYS A 637 -22.91 9.63 -41.52
CA LYS A 637 -22.82 10.43 -42.76
C LYS A 637 -23.91 10.03 -43.76
N LYS A 638 -24.19 8.74 -43.89
CA LYS A 638 -25.28 8.18 -44.70
C LYS A 638 -26.63 8.77 -44.28
N LYS A 639 -26.98 8.66 -42.99
CA LYS A 639 -28.24 9.19 -42.45
C LYS A 639 -28.39 10.70 -42.66
N ARG A 640 -27.28 11.45 -42.55
CA ARG A 640 -27.28 12.90 -42.80
C ARG A 640 -27.59 13.23 -44.26
N LEU A 641 -26.90 12.56 -45.20
CA LEU A 641 -27.13 12.73 -46.64
C LEU A 641 -28.56 12.33 -47.04
N GLU A 642 -29.09 11.22 -46.52
CA GLU A 642 -30.48 10.80 -46.76
C GLU A 642 -31.50 11.85 -46.30
N THR A 643 -31.26 12.47 -45.14
CA THR A 643 -32.10 13.55 -44.61
C THR A 643 -32.01 14.80 -45.49
N GLU A 644 -30.78 15.24 -45.83
CA GLU A 644 -30.54 16.39 -46.72
C GLU A 644 -31.22 16.22 -48.08
N ILE A 645 -31.12 15.05 -48.70
CA ILE A 645 -31.77 14.73 -49.98
C ILE A 645 -33.29 14.85 -49.87
N THR A 646 -33.87 14.30 -48.79
CA THR A 646 -35.31 14.30 -48.57
C THR A 646 -35.83 15.72 -48.37
N THR A 647 -35.13 16.54 -47.59
CA THR A 647 -35.47 17.96 -47.39
C THR A 647 -35.37 18.76 -48.69
N LEU A 648 -34.27 18.61 -49.44
CA LEU A 648 -34.09 19.31 -50.71
C LEU A 648 -35.17 18.94 -51.75
N GLN A 649 -35.57 17.66 -51.79
CA GLN A 649 -36.67 17.20 -52.66
C GLN A 649 -38.02 17.78 -52.22
N PHE A 650 -38.31 17.76 -50.92
CA PHE A 650 -39.53 18.33 -50.36
C PHE A 650 -39.65 19.84 -50.66
N ASP A 651 -38.58 20.60 -50.44
CA ASP A 651 -38.55 22.04 -50.69
C ASP A 651 -38.67 22.34 -52.19
N ALA A 652 -38.02 21.55 -53.04
CA ALA A 652 -38.16 21.67 -54.48
C ALA A 652 -39.59 21.42 -54.95
N ASP A 653 -40.26 20.40 -54.41
CA ASP A 653 -41.66 20.07 -54.74
C ASP A 653 -42.62 21.16 -54.26
N LYS A 654 -42.36 21.74 -53.09
CA LYS A 654 -43.12 22.88 -52.58
C LYS A 654 -42.97 24.10 -53.49
N LEU A 655 -41.75 24.46 -53.87
CA LEU A 655 -41.48 25.57 -54.78
C LEU A 655 -42.10 25.35 -56.17
N ALA A 656 -42.08 24.12 -56.69
CA ALA A 656 -42.72 23.78 -57.95
C ALA A 656 -44.25 24.00 -57.89
N LYS A 657 -44.90 23.52 -56.84
CA LYS A 657 -46.35 23.75 -56.61
C LYS A 657 -46.68 25.23 -56.45
N GLU A 658 -45.85 25.98 -55.71
CA GLU A 658 -46.05 27.43 -55.57
C GLU A 658 -45.85 28.18 -56.90
N ALA A 659 -44.90 27.76 -57.72
CA ALA A 659 -44.67 28.31 -59.05
C ALA A 659 -45.88 28.10 -59.97
N GLU A 660 -46.50 26.92 -59.92
CA GLU A 660 -47.72 26.60 -60.68
C GLU A 660 -48.91 27.48 -60.27
N VAL A 661 -49.12 27.67 -58.96
CA VAL A 661 -50.22 28.49 -58.43
C VAL A 661 -50.02 29.98 -58.73
N LYS A 662 -48.80 30.50 -58.53
CA LYS A 662 -48.48 31.93 -58.65
C LYS A 662 -48.03 32.35 -60.06
N ARG A 663 -47.84 31.40 -60.99
CA ARG A 663 -47.31 31.59 -62.37
C ARG A 663 -45.98 32.33 -62.42
N GLN A 664 -45.09 32.03 -61.47
CA GLN A 664 -43.76 32.66 -61.37
C GLN A 664 -42.65 31.70 -61.83
N LEU A 665 -42.11 31.95 -63.01
CA LEU A 665 -41.01 31.17 -63.61
C LEU A 665 -39.70 31.17 -62.79
N VAL A 666 -39.49 32.20 -61.96
CA VAL A 666 -38.29 32.30 -61.09
C VAL A 666 -38.29 31.18 -60.04
N LEU A 667 -39.44 30.87 -59.44
CA LEU A 667 -39.57 29.80 -58.44
C LEU A 667 -39.32 28.40 -59.03
N LEU A 668 -39.62 28.21 -60.32
CA LEU A 668 -39.28 27.00 -61.06
C LEU A 668 -37.77 26.84 -61.26
N THR A 669 -37.05 27.95 -61.44
CA THR A 669 -35.58 27.95 -61.57
C THR A 669 -34.94 27.57 -60.23
N GLU A 670 -35.45 28.09 -59.12
CA GLU A 670 -35.01 27.73 -57.76
C GLU A 670 -35.33 26.27 -57.41
N SER A 671 -36.52 25.77 -57.76
CA SER A 671 -36.90 24.35 -57.60
C SER A 671 -35.94 23.43 -58.36
N ASN A 672 -35.58 23.78 -59.60
CA ASN A 672 -34.63 23.01 -60.39
C ASN A 672 -33.21 23.03 -59.81
N ALA A 673 -32.78 24.16 -59.23
CA ALA A 673 -31.50 24.25 -58.53
C ALA A 673 -31.45 23.31 -57.32
N LEU A 674 -32.51 23.26 -56.51
CA LEU A 674 -32.62 22.33 -55.37
C LEU A 674 -32.65 20.85 -55.82
N ARG A 675 -33.34 20.55 -56.93
CA ARG A 675 -33.34 19.19 -57.52
C ARG A 675 -31.96 18.77 -58.01
N ASN A 676 -31.18 19.69 -58.58
CA ASN A 676 -29.81 19.41 -58.99
C ASN A 676 -28.90 19.18 -57.78
N ALA A 677 -29.01 20.00 -56.72
CA ALA A 677 -28.30 19.79 -55.46
C ALA A 677 -28.64 18.43 -54.81
N ALA A 678 -29.91 18.02 -54.83
CA ALA A 678 -30.34 16.71 -54.35
C ALA A 678 -29.74 15.55 -55.17
N LYS A 679 -29.61 15.71 -56.50
CA LYS A 679 -28.95 14.71 -57.36
C LYS A 679 -27.46 14.58 -57.06
N GLU A 680 -26.75 15.68 -56.86
CA GLU A 680 -25.34 15.67 -56.47
C GLU A 680 -25.13 14.94 -55.14
N LYS A 681 -25.99 15.22 -54.15
CA LYS A 681 -25.97 14.54 -52.85
C LYS A 681 -26.31 13.04 -52.95
N LYS A 682 -27.15 12.65 -53.90
CA LYS A 682 -27.45 11.23 -54.17
C LYS A 682 -26.25 10.47 -54.73
N ILE A 683 -25.44 11.10 -55.59
CA ILE A 683 -24.18 10.53 -56.07
C ILE A 683 -23.19 10.37 -54.91
N GLU A 684 -23.10 11.37 -54.02
CA GLU A 684 -22.28 11.29 -52.80
C GLU A 684 -22.71 10.11 -51.91
N LEU A 685 -24.02 9.90 -51.75
CA LEU A 685 -24.60 8.77 -50.99
C LEU A 685 -24.30 7.41 -51.63
N GLU A 686 -24.35 7.29 -52.96
CA GLU A 686 -24.03 6.05 -53.68
C GLU A 686 -22.54 5.67 -53.53
N ASN A 687 -21.63 6.65 -53.61
CA ASN A 687 -20.21 6.41 -53.37
C ASN A 687 -19.96 5.98 -51.91
N LEU A 688 -20.62 6.63 -50.95
CA LEU A 688 -20.53 6.27 -49.54
C LEU A 688 -21.04 4.85 -49.26
N ASN A 689 -22.09 4.39 -49.95
CA ASN A 689 -22.59 3.01 -49.81
C ASN A 689 -21.59 1.98 -50.34
N LYS A 690 -20.88 2.27 -51.43
CA LYS A 690 -19.81 1.40 -51.97
C LYS A 690 -18.65 1.28 -50.98
N GLU A 691 -18.21 2.40 -50.41
CA GLU A 691 -17.17 2.41 -49.36
C GLU A 691 -17.60 1.59 -48.12
N LEU A 692 -18.88 1.60 -47.77
CA LEU A 692 -19.44 0.84 -46.66
C LEU A 692 -19.46 -0.67 -46.93
N GLU A 693 -19.82 -1.07 -48.15
CA GLU A 693 -19.78 -2.48 -48.60
C GLU A 693 -18.36 -3.03 -48.69
N GLU A 694 -17.38 -2.19 -49.06
CA GLU A 694 -15.96 -2.55 -49.03
C GLU A 694 -15.43 -2.74 -47.60
N CYS A 695 -15.96 -2.01 -46.62
CA CYS A 695 -15.65 -2.21 -45.20
C CYS A 695 -16.30 -3.47 -44.58
N ASP A 696 -17.28 -4.07 -45.26
CA ASP A 696 -17.97 -5.29 -44.82
C ASP A 696 -17.33 -6.58 -45.36
N LYS A 697 -16.40 -6.49 -46.32
CA LYS A 697 -15.54 -7.58 -46.82
C LYS A 697 -14.27 -7.71 -45.97
#